data_AF-A0A1C4WHF9-F1
#
_entry.id   AF-A0A1C4WHF9-F1
#
_cell.length_a   1.000
_cell.length_b   1.000
_cell.length_c   1.000
_cell.angle_alpha   90.00
_cell.angle_beta   90.00
_cell.angle_gamma   90.00
#
_symmetry.space_group_name_H-M   'P 1'
#
loop_
_entity.id
_entity.type
_entity.pdbx_description
1 polymer ?
#
loop_
_entity_poly.entity_id
_entity_poly.type
_entity_poly.pdbx_seq_one_letter_code
_entity_poly.pdbx_strand_id
1 'polypeptide(L)'
;MSPDGLREAKRALGSKLAAWRKTRGLRQQDIAEGIPTSRSSVAGVETGAQVVDEDFWLRCDALLDANGELIAAYRAYRMVEHEYQTEREEAARRARWGSSAPVSRHPRALLADRTASLPGTGGVAPEETLARDGLGARSSQRTVAILAALERQRSESLYYLPPVDIKQVLSGFLSSASRAYLITGPPGCGKTRLARHLADEAAGFDVQLLAGDLWAEENADLAREILRYASSIAGPDPLLALERESKDLTRPLLVVIDNPRTRMAIDRVCRQLDRVLRQVLSERLRFVLILRTPPEIELAPYPVLAASVASGQSQNVGSSLQLGLWDTSTARRVWDRSRSTGQPAFDVMPTRLRGFARLPLYMSLMRAAGETNSDGQTNSFRLVEFCVESILKSSGLNPDQAIYGLARSVRLQLLPTLPRNLTNLLQKEFTREDSERAVAQTATLSLAASSALDHDVIREYLFARWLARVVESWGSSPRSVALLNELASATTGSADLRGILEFLLQGLDATSPELLAAMAKVPAASVIDTVPLMLELVGDNAAFATGDVLRDCARRCLQPSGLLLARALLRSRAAAAALGGDYLGWILRVLRQFGPPIWVDIVTCVDGRLSVTAIREFVQSARLDSVDDAVFFARHFFVFFGDDDIGSDAFKVLLGHPDWRVRAALGDALGDERVAARKIPDAILGSLVEDLDYKVRAAVAAALGQSDITIDRHRLKALLFDRNWHVRERLLQGLSSRQGSTTDVADLAFADEAVWRDGPQAVRVAVQRLLLKAGRPAIRDEESFRNALFGLLRELKSGALTLPADVQSRLINEGLVARDWLVEAEAKALAGHRAAIVAGPNNSKEMFRRLRDRRSLQIALDVRDLQQAVAVAEAAVAAGVRLIEIGDPLIKSAGVRAIGEVKKQVPEATVVAEMMSADWGRDQVVLASEAGADVVLLIGPASVASVSAAVGASRRLGVPLMLDVPQGRLAEDWVRDMERAGVDAFAITTNIDLGVAGNHPLDQAELLRSWTQLPVAVSGGFEPTDMIVRDRRSWDILVVGRGVTDALDPVTAARDLVASVGLSGRMP
;
A
#
# COMPACT_ATOMS: atom_id res chain seq x y z
N MET A 1 6.68 21.47 29.14
CA MET A 1 6.95 22.56 28.19
C MET A 1 6.04 22.47 26.95
N SER A 2 5.50 23.58 26.43
CA SER A 2 4.57 23.55 25.28
C SER A 2 5.32 23.46 23.93
N PRO A 3 4.71 22.88 22.86
CA PRO A 3 5.27 22.92 21.50
C PRO A 3 5.54 24.35 20.98
N ASP A 4 4.83 25.33 21.53
CA ASP A 4 5.06 26.75 21.23
C ASP A 4 6.36 27.26 21.86
N GLY A 5 6.71 26.84 23.07
CA GLY A 5 7.95 27.23 23.74
C GLY A 5 9.21 26.74 23.03
N LEU A 6 9.20 25.51 22.49
CA LEU A 6 10.33 25.00 21.70
C LEU A 6 10.49 25.75 20.36
N ARG A 7 9.37 26.10 19.71
CA ARG A 7 9.38 26.93 18.49
C ARG A 7 9.91 28.33 18.75
N GLU A 8 9.58 28.90 19.90
CA GLU A 8 10.09 30.20 20.33
C GLU A 8 11.59 30.16 20.62
N ALA A 9 12.08 29.15 21.35
CA ALA A 9 13.51 28.94 21.59
C ALA A 9 14.31 28.77 20.29
N LYS A 10 13.75 28.04 19.31
CA LYS A 10 14.35 27.86 17.98
C LYS A 10 14.43 29.17 17.18
N ARG A 11 13.37 29.98 17.20
CA ARG A 11 13.36 31.30 16.56
C ARG A 11 14.31 32.27 17.24
N ALA A 12 14.43 32.21 18.57
CA ALA A 12 15.37 33.04 19.32
C ALA A 12 16.83 32.72 18.95
N LEU A 13 17.17 31.44 18.82
CA LEU A 13 18.47 30.98 18.33
C LEU A 13 18.76 31.48 16.91
N GLY A 14 17.83 31.30 15.97
CA GLY A 14 17.96 31.80 14.61
C GLY A 14 18.11 33.33 14.52
N SER A 15 17.35 34.05 15.34
CA SER A 15 17.40 35.52 15.42
C SER A 15 18.75 36.03 15.93
N LYS A 16 19.42 35.30 16.84
CA LYS A 16 20.78 35.62 17.30
C LYS A 16 21.80 35.53 16.16
N LEU A 17 21.75 34.49 15.33
CA LEU A 17 22.60 34.38 14.14
C LEU A 17 22.37 35.55 13.19
N ALA A 18 21.10 35.88 12.92
CA ALA A 18 20.74 37.00 12.05
C ALA A 18 21.22 38.35 12.60
N ALA A 19 21.18 38.54 13.91
CA ALA A 19 21.67 39.75 14.57
C ALA A 19 23.19 39.87 14.41
N TRP A 20 23.95 38.83 14.76
CA TRP A 20 25.41 38.80 14.62
C TRP A 20 25.87 39.02 13.17
N ARG A 21 25.19 38.37 12.21
CA ARG A 21 25.44 38.60 10.79
C ARG A 21 25.25 40.07 10.40
N LYS A 22 24.15 40.70 10.84
CA LYS A 22 23.85 42.11 10.54
C LYS A 22 24.87 43.05 11.18
N THR A 23 25.31 42.79 12.41
CA THR A 23 26.34 43.58 13.10
C THR A 23 27.68 43.56 12.34
N ARG A 24 28.01 42.44 11.70
CA ARG A 24 29.23 42.29 10.88
C ARG A 24 29.06 42.74 9.42
N GLY A 25 27.89 43.24 9.04
CA GLY A 25 27.63 43.72 7.67
C GLY A 25 27.59 42.63 6.60
N LEU A 26 27.43 41.36 6.99
CA LEU A 26 27.47 40.22 6.06
C LEU A 26 26.08 39.89 5.49
N ARG A 27 26.05 39.38 4.26
CA ARG A 27 24.87 38.77 3.65
C ARG A 27 24.82 37.28 4.03
N GLN A 28 23.64 36.68 3.90
CA GLN A 28 23.47 35.23 4.14
C GLN A 28 24.37 34.39 3.21
N GLN A 29 24.63 34.89 2.00
CA GLN A 29 25.55 34.29 1.04
C GLN A 29 26.99 34.25 1.57
N ASP A 30 27.44 35.30 2.25
CA ASP A 30 28.81 35.38 2.74
C ASP A 30 29.05 34.38 3.89
N ILE A 31 28.02 34.08 4.71
CA ILE A 31 28.07 32.96 5.69
C ILE A 31 28.10 31.61 4.98
N ALA A 32 27.29 31.44 3.92
CA ALA A 32 27.22 30.20 3.16
C ALA A 32 28.48 29.91 2.33
N GLU A 33 29.30 30.91 2.05
CA GLU A 33 30.59 30.74 1.39
C GLU A 33 31.72 30.48 2.40
N GLY A 34 31.65 31.10 3.59
CA GLY A 34 32.62 30.90 4.68
C GLY A 34 32.47 29.56 5.43
N ILE A 35 31.34 28.87 5.24
CA ILE A 35 30.99 27.58 5.86
C ILE A 35 30.41 26.70 4.75
N PRO A 36 30.75 25.40 4.62
CA PRO A 36 30.29 24.54 3.52
C PRO A 36 28.77 24.23 3.59
N THR A 37 27.94 25.24 3.34
CA THR A 37 26.48 25.18 3.46
C THR A 37 25.82 26.02 2.35
N SER A 38 24.50 25.99 2.26
CA SER A 38 23.77 26.78 1.26
C SER A 38 23.19 28.07 1.86
N ARG A 39 23.04 29.12 1.05
CA ARG A 39 22.37 30.36 1.47
C ARG A 39 20.92 30.13 1.91
N SER A 40 20.24 29.14 1.33
CA SER A 40 18.92 28.68 1.78
C SER A 40 18.97 28.06 3.18
N SER A 41 20.01 27.29 3.51
CA SER A 41 20.20 26.72 4.84
C SER A 41 20.43 27.81 5.87
N VAL A 42 21.27 28.81 5.58
CA VAL A 42 21.47 29.98 6.45
C VAL A 42 20.14 30.73 6.67
N ALA A 43 19.33 30.95 5.62
CA ALA A 43 18.02 31.58 5.75
C ALA A 43 17.02 30.74 6.57
N GLY A 44 17.05 29.41 6.41
CA GLY A 44 16.25 28.49 7.20
C GLY A 44 16.63 28.50 8.68
N VAL A 45 17.92 28.63 8.99
CA VAL A 45 18.41 28.76 10.37
C VAL A 45 17.99 30.09 10.98
N GLU A 46 18.18 31.22 10.27
CA GLU A 46 17.82 32.54 10.78
C GLU A 46 16.33 32.70 11.10
N THR A 47 15.47 32.02 10.34
CA THR A 47 14.01 32.04 10.55
C THR A 47 13.53 31.04 11.60
N GLY A 48 14.43 30.21 12.16
CA GLY A 48 14.07 29.11 13.05
C GLY A 48 13.31 27.98 12.34
N ALA A 49 13.27 27.96 11.01
CA ALA A 49 12.70 26.87 10.23
C ALA A 49 13.60 25.62 10.27
N GLN A 50 14.91 25.81 10.34
CA GLN A 50 15.94 24.77 10.40
C GLN A 50 16.84 24.96 11.63
N VAL A 51 17.34 23.87 12.20
CA VAL A 51 18.48 23.88 13.13
C VAL A 51 19.50 22.89 12.57
N VAL A 52 20.75 23.30 12.48
CA VAL A 52 21.87 22.51 11.95
C VAL A 52 22.68 21.92 13.12
N ASP A 53 23.65 21.09 12.82
CA ASP A 53 24.56 20.48 13.80
C ASP A 53 25.46 21.50 14.53
N GLU A 54 26.18 21.01 15.54
CA GLU A 54 27.05 21.83 16.37
C GLU A 54 28.22 22.45 15.58
N ASP A 55 28.73 21.76 14.56
CA ASP A 55 29.84 22.23 13.71
C ASP A 55 29.46 23.50 12.95
N PHE A 56 28.23 23.58 12.42
CA PHE A 56 27.71 24.80 11.82
C PHE A 56 27.74 25.99 12.79
N TRP A 57 27.31 25.79 14.04
CA TRP A 57 27.24 26.87 15.04
C TRP A 57 28.62 27.28 15.52
N LEU A 58 29.56 26.34 15.70
CA LEU A 58 30.96 26.61 16.01
C LEU A 58 31.63 27.45 14.91
N ARG A 59 31.40 27.09 13.64
CA ARG A 59 31.94 27.84 12.50
C ARG A 59 31.30 29.21 12.34
N CYS A 60 30.00 29.34 12.58
CA CYS A 60 29.34 30.66 12.60
C CYS A 60 29.88 31.55 13.72
N ASP A 61 30.11 30.99 14.91
CA ASP A 61 30.67 31.70 16.04
C ASP A 61 32.08 32.23 15.74
N ALA A 62 32.93 31.39 15.14
CA ALA A 62 34.26 31.78 14.70
C ALA A 62 34.23 32.81 13.55
N LEU A 63 33.38 32.60 12.52
CA LEU A 63 33.28 33.48 11.36
C LEU A 63 32.75 34.87 11.71
N LEU A 64 31.79 34.93 12.65
CA LEU A 64 31.17 36.18 13.11
C LEU A 64 31.86 36.77 14.33
N ASP A 65 32.91 36.10 14.84
CA ASP A 65 33.67 36.49 16.02
C ASP A 65 32.72 36.81 17.20
N ALA A 66 31.85 35.83 17.48
CA ALA A 66 30.75 35.95 18.45
C ALA A 66 31.16 35.50 19.87
N ASN A 67 32.44 35.24 20.12
CA ASN A 67 33.03 34.92 21.43
C ASN A 67 32.31 33.81 22.22
N GLY A 68 31.81 32.79 21.52
CA GLY A 68 31.11 31.66 22.10
C GLY A 68 29.61 31.86 22.34
N GLU A 69 29.06 33.03 22.02
CA GLU A 69 27.64 33.32 22.28
C GLU A 69 26.67 32.52 21.41
N LEU A 70 27.03 32.24 20.16
CA LEU A 70 26.18 31.48 19.23
C LEU A 70 26.17 30.01 19.60
N ILE A 71 27.34 29.46 19.93
CA ILE A 71 27.45 28.07 20.38
C ILE A 71 26.79 27.85 21.76
N ALA A 72 26.90 28.81 22.68
CA ALA A 72 26.19 28.77 23.96
C ALA A 72 24.67 28.81 23.78
N ALA A 73 24.16 29.65 22.86
CA ALA A 73 22.74 29.72 22.54
C ALA A 73 22.24 28.41 21.92
N TYR A 74 23.04 27.77 21.05
CA TYR A 74 22.70 26.47 20.47
C TYR A 74 22.62 25.38 21.54
N ARG A 75 23.59 25.31 22.46
CA ARG A 75 23.59 24.34 23.57
C ARG A 75 22.39 24.56 24.51
N ALA A 76 22.04 25.80 24.80
CA ALA A 76 20.84 26.11 25.58
C ALA A 76 19.55 25.64 24.88
N TYR A 77 19.43 25.85 23.55
CA TYR A 77 18.32 25.30 22.77
C TYR A 77 18.28 23.76 22.85
N ARG A 78 19.43 23.08 22.74
CA ARG A 78 19.49 21.61 22.82
C ARG A 78 19.08 21.07 24.19
N MET A 79 19.36 21.78 25.27
CA MET A 79 18.85 21.41 26.60
C MET A 79 17.33 21.49 26.66
N VAL A 80 16.75 22.59 26.17
CA VAL A 80 15.29 22.80 26.11
C VAL A 80 14.60 21.75 25.22
N GLU A 81 15.23 21.40 24.09
CA GLU A 81 14.76 20.34 23.20
C GLU A 81 14.81 18.97 23.86
N HIS A 82 15.89 18.66 24.57
CA HIS A 82 16.05 17.39 25.27
C HIS A 82 15.03 17.24 26.42
N GLU A 83 14.81 18.29 27.22
CA GLU A 83 13.77 18.32 28.26
C GLU A 83 12.38 18.11 27.66
N TYR A 84 12.06 18.80 26.56
CA TYR A 84 10.78 18.62 25.86
C TYR A 84 10.59 17.19 25.34
N GLN A 85 11.63 16.58 24.75
CA GLN A 85 11.56 15.19 24.28
C GLN A 85 11.40 14.22 25.45
N THR A 86 12.13 14.43 26.54
CA THR A 86 12.06 13.59 27.76
C THR A 86 10.67 13.66 28.39
N GLU A 87 10.10 14.85 28.54
CA GLU A 87 8.74 15.04 29.02
C GLU A 87 7.71 14.40 28.08
N ARG A 88 7.92 14.48 26.75
CA ARG A 88 7.02 13.87 25.76
C ARG A 88 7.11 12.35 25.79
N GLU A 89 8.29 11.79 25.98
CA GLU A 89 8.53 10.36 26.14
C GLU A 89 8.02 9.82 27.48
N GLU A 90 8.12 10.60 28.55
CA GLU A 90 7.51 10.28 29.84
C GLU A 90 5.99 10.36 29.79
N ALA A 91 5.43 11.38 29.12
CA ALA A 91 3.99 11.48 28.87
C ALA A 91 3.51 10.33 27.97
N ALA A 92 4.30 9.93 26.96
CA ALA A 92 4.02 8.77 26.13
C ALA A 92 4.17 7.44 26.89
N ARG A 93 5.14 7.32 27.82
CA ARG A 93 5.28 6.18 28.74
C ARG A 93 4.13 6.11 29.73
N ARG A 94 3.72 7.24 30.31
CA ARG A 94 2.54 7.32 31.19
C ARG A 94 1.24 7.08 30.42
N ALA A 95 1.14 7.45 29.15
CA ALA A 95 0.01 7.08 28.30
C ALA A 95 0.05 5.59 27.90
N ARG A 96 1.25 4.97 27.81
CA ARG A 96 1.42 3.52 27.60
C ARG A 96 1.24 2.69 28.88
N TRP A 97 1.39 3.27 30.09
CA TRP A 97 1.42 2.53 31.36
C TRP A 97 0.74 3.16 32.61
N GLY A 98 -0.01 4.26 32.51
CA GLY A 98 -0.77 4.82 33.66
C GLY A 98 -2.23 4.34 33.65
N SER A 99 -2.84 3.81 34.71
CA SER A 99 -2.46 3.69 36.11
C SER A 99 -3.15 2.48 36.76
N SER A 100 -2.39 1.52 37.28
CA SER A 100 -2.87 0.62 38.32
C SER A 100 -2.79 1.35 39.67
N ALA A 101 -3.91 1.91 40.13
CA ALA A 101 -4.12 2.28 41.53
C ALA A 101 -5.50 1.77 41.97
N PRO A 102 -5.65 1.29 43.21
CA PRO A 102 -6.75 0.42 43.61
C PRO A 102 -8.00 1.24 43.90
N VAL A 103 -9.08 1.02 43.14
CA VAL A 103 -10.41 1.53 43.49
C VAL A 103 -11.34 0.37 43.78
N SER A 104 -11.48 0.13 45.09
CA SER A 104 -12.67 -0.28 45.84
C SER A 104 -13.87 -0.84 45.07
N ARG A 105 -14.22 -2.07 45.47
CA ARG A 105 -15.53 -2.73 45.30
C ARG A 105 -16.68 -1.77 45.63
N HIS A 106 -17.60 -1.58 44.69
CA HIS A 106 -19.03 -1.82 44.92
C HIS A 106 -19.80 -1.95 43.59
N PRO A 107 -20.70 -2.95 43.46
CA PRO A 107 -21.52 -3.17 42.27
C PRO A 107 -22.89 -2.51 42.43
N ARG A 108 -23.45 -1.88 41.37
CA ARG A 108 -24.88 -2.04 41.01
C ARG A 108 -25.33 -1.26 39.77
N ALA A 109 -26.20 -1.97 39.06
CA ALA A 109 -27.39 -1.50 38.34
C ALA A 109 -27.20 -0.94 36.93
N LEU A 110 -27.35 -1.82 35.94
CA LEU A 110 -28.46 -1.80 34.99
C LEU A 110 -28.59 -3.19 34.32
N LEU A 111 -28.90 -4.18 35.17
CA LEU A 111 -29.63 -5.38 34.77
C LEU A 111 -31.00 -5.25 35.44
N ALA A 112 -31.99 -4.80 34.67
CA ALA A 112 -33.40 -5.11 34.90
C ALA A 112 -34.17 -4.67 33.66
N ASP A 113 -34.65 -5.69 32.94
CA ASP A 113 -36.06 -5.82 32.59
C ASP A 113 -36.34 -5.95 31.09
N ARG A 114 -36.13 -7.16 30.58
CA ARG A 114 -36.98 -7.80 29.56
C ARG A 114 -37.02 -9.30 29.80
N THR A 115 -37.61 -9.70 30.92
CA THR A 115 -38.27 -11.01 31.04
C THR A 115 -39.70 -10.86 30.55
N ALA A 116 -39.97 -11.31 29.31
CA ALA A 116 -41.31 -11.65 28.88
C ALA A 116 -41.33 -13.14 28.51
N SER A 117 -41.82 -13.92 29.47
CA SER A 117 -42.37 -15.28 29.43
C SER A 117 -42.43 -16.02 28.08
N LEU A 118 -41.68 -17.13 27.99
CA LEU A 118 -42.00 -18.30 27.15
C LEU A 118 -43.02 -19.18 27.89
N PRO A 119 -44.04 -19.76 27.22
CA PRO A 119 -44.79 -20.86 27.79
C PRO A 119 -44.13 -22.21 27.46
N GLY A 120 -43.82 -22.97 28.50
CA GLY A 120 -44.16 -24.40 28.57
C GLY A 120 -43.22 -25.44 27.93
N THR A 121 -42.42 -26.06 28.81
CA THR A 121 -42.11 -27.51 28.91
C THR A 121 -41.34 -28.22 27.79
N GLY A 122 -40.15 -28.73 28.16
CA GLY A 122 -39.65 -30.02 27.67
C GLY A 122 -38.20 -30.03 27.19
N GLY A 123 -37.29 -30.56 28.02
CA GLY A 123 -35.98 -31.06 27.58
C GLY A 123 -34.78 -30.26 28.07
N VAL A 124 -34.24 -30.64 29.24
CA VAL A 124 -32.85 -30.36 29.60
C VAL A 124 -31.96 -31.20 28.68
N ALA A 125 -31.25 -30.59 27.75
CA ALA A 125 -30.16 -31.24 27.03
C ALA A 125 -28.84 -31.06 27.81
N PRO A 126 -27.94 -32.06 27.85
CA PRO A 126 -26.81 -32.06 28.77
C PRO A 126 -25.66 -31.16 28.30
N GLU A 127 -25.05 -30.45 29.25
CA GLU A 127 -23.82 -29.62 29.12
C GLU A 127 -22.61 -30.39 28.54
N GLU A 128 -22.67 -31.72 28.44
CA GLU A 128 -21.59 -32.56 27.88
C GLU A 128 -21.46 -32.50 26.35
N THR A 129 -22.39 -31.87 25.63
CA THR A 129 -22.37 -31.84 24.15
C THR A 129 -21.59 -30.65 23.57
N LEU A 130 -21.33 -29.60 24.37
CA LEU A 130 -20.59 -28.40 23.92
C LEU A 130 -19.05 -28.61 23.84
N ALA A 131 -18.54 -29.71 24.38
CA ALA A 131 -17.12 -30.03 24.42
C ALA A 131 -16.59 -30.75 23.16
N ARG A 132 -17.44 -31.09 22.17
CA ARG A 132 -17.04 -31.88 20.98
C ARG A 132 -16.85 -31.08 19.69
N ASP A 133 -17.31 -29.83 19.64
CA ASP A 133 -17.22 -29.01 18.41
C ASP A 133 -16.07 -28.01 18.55
N GLY A 134 -15.02 -28.11 17.71
CA GLY A 134 -13.84 -27.21 17.73
C GLY A 134 -14.14 -25.76 17.30
N LEU A 135 -13.12 -24.88 17.34
CA LEU A 135 -13.21 -23.44 17.04
C LEU A 135 -14.01 -23.13 15.76
N GLY A 136 -13.75 -23.85 14.67
CA GLY A 136 -14.43 -23.67 13.38
C GLY A 136 -15.94 -23.97 13.42
N ALA A 137 -16.33 -25.11 13.98
CA ALA A 137 -17.74 -25.52 14.05
C ALA A 137 -18.58 -24.55 14.91
N ARG A 138 -18.06 -24.15 16.09
CA ARG A 138 -18.74 -23.18 16.96
C ARG A 138 -18.86 -21.80 16.31
N SER A 139 -17.86 -21.41 15.52
CA SER A 139 -17.89 -20.18 14.73
C SER A 139 -19.01 -20.19 13.69
N SER A 140 -19.09 -21.26 12.90
CA SER A 140 -20.13 -21.42 11.89
C SER A 140 -21.54 -21.43 12.50
N GLN A 141 -21.74 -22.13 13.62
CA GLN A 141 -23.01 -22.12 14.35
C GLN A 141 -23.41 -20.70 14.78
N ARG A 142 -22.48 -19.92 15.33
CA ARG A 142 -22.74 -18.54 15.75
C ARG A 142 -23.05 -17.63 14.55
N THR A 143 -22.32 -17.77 13.46
CA THR A 143 -22.53 -17.01 12.22
C THR A 143 -23.92 -17.26 11.64
N VAL A 144 -24.35 -18.52 11.55
CA VAL A 144 -25.72 -18.89 11.11
C VAL A 144 -26.78 -18.25 12.01
N ALA A 145 -26.58 -18.26 13.34
CA ALA A 145 -27.52 -17.65 14.27
C ALA A 145 -27.61 -16.11 14.10
N ILE A 146 -26.48 -15.44 13.87
CA ILE A 146 -26.44 -13.99 13.63
C ILE A 146 -27.16 -13.64 12.32
N LEU A 147 -26.90 -14.37 11.23
CA LEU A 147 -27.55 -14.14 9.94
C LEU A 147 -29.06 -14.35 10.04
N ALA A 148 -29.51 -15.43 10.67
CA ALA A 148 -30.94 -15.68 10.90
C ALA A 148 -31.63 -14.59 11.74
N ALA A 149 -30.94 -13.99 12.70
CA ALA A 149 -31.47 -12.88 13.49
C ALA A 149 -31.59 -11.58 12.67
N LEU A 150 -30.59 -11.29 11.82
CA LEU A 150 -30.58 -10.14 10.93
C LEU A 150 -31.67 -10.21 9.85
N GLU A 151 -31.97 -11.41 9.35
CA GLU A 151 -33.07 -11.64 8.39
C GLU A 151 -34.45 -11.36 9.01
N ARG A 152 -34.68 -11.74 10.27
CA ARG A 152 -35.96 -11.51 10.98
C ARG A 152 -36.24 -10.03 11.26
N GLN A 153 -35.21 -9.17 11.25
CA GLN A 153 -35.34 -7.73 11.50
C GLN A 153 -35.60 -6.90 10.23
N ARG A 154 -35.59 -7.49 9.04
CA ARG A 154 -35.69 -6.74 7.78
C ARG A 154 -36.93 -7.08 6.97
N SER A 155 -37.62 -6.01 6.53
CA SER A 155 -38.57 -6.02 5.40
C SER A 155 -37.88 -5.75 4.05
N GLU A 156 -36.56 -5.92 3.96
CA GLU A 156 -35.81 -5.59 2.74
C GLU A 156 -35.90 -6.70 1.69
N SER A 157 -36.63 -6.41 0.62
CA SER A 157 -36.89 -7.27 -0.53
C SER A 157 -35.82 -7.18 -1.65
N LEU A 158 -34.62 -6.66 -1.35
CA LEU A 158 -33.59 -6.40 -2.38
C LEU A 158 -32.64 -7.59 -2.52
N TYR A 159 -32.77 -8.32 -3.62
CA TYR A 159 -31.88 -9.41 -4.02
C TYR A 159 -30.45 -8.89 -4.28
N TYR A 160 -29.45 -9.38 -3.53
CA TYR A 160 -28.04 -9.03 -3.76
C TYR A 160 -27.40 -10.02 -4.75
N LEU A 161 -26.76 -9.50 -5.79
CA LEU A 161 -25.96 -10.30 -6.72
C LEU A 161 -24.46 -9.99 -6.51
N PRO A 162 -23.63 -10.97 -6.12
CA PRO A 162 -22.18 -10.80 -6.00
C PRO A 162 -21.51 -10.75 -7.40
N PRO A 163 -20.24 -10.29 -7.48
CA PRO A 163 -19.44 -10.44 -8.70
C PRO A 163 -19.33 -11.90 -9.17
N VAL A 164 -19.33 -12.14 -10.49
CA VAL A 164 -19.38 -13.49 -11.10
C VAL A 164 -18.13 -14.33 -10.76
N ASP A 165 -17.00 -13.67 -10.56
CA ASP A 165 -15.68 -14.25 -10.32
C ASP A 165 -15.38 -14.53 -8.83
N ILE A 166 -16.25 -14.11 -7.90
CA ILE A 166 -15.96 -14.16 -6.46
C ILE A 166 -15.60 -15.56 -5.95
N LYS A 167 -16.26 -16.61 -6.48
CA LYS A 167 -16.01 -18.00 -6.08
C LYS A 167 -14.62 -18.46 -6.48
N GLN A 168 -14.19 -18.09 -7.69
CA GLN A 168 -12.87 -18.41 -8.20
C GLN A 168 -11.79 -17.66 -7.41
N VAL A 169 -12.01 -16.38 -7.13
CA VAL A 169 -11.11 -15.55 -6.32
C VAL A 169 -10.90 -16.15 -4.93
N LEU A 170 -11.99 -16.52 -4.25
CA LEU A 170 -11.91 -17.09 -2.90
C LEU A 170 -11.34 -18.50 -2.88
N SER A 171 -11.69 -19.34 -3.85
CA SER A 171 -11.07 -20.66 -3.97
C SER A 171 -9.56 -20.53 -4.19
N GLY A 172 -9.12 -19.60 -5.05
CA GLY A 172 -7.70 -19.32 -5.25
C GLY A 172 -7.01 -18.84 -3.98
N PHE A 173 -7.63 -17.93 -3.23
CA PHE A 173 -7.10 -17.45 -1.94
C PHE A 173 -6.98 -18.57 -0.90
N LEU A 174 -8.05 -19.35 -0.67
CA LEU A 174 -8.07 -20.41 0.34
C LEU A 174 -7.07 -21.53 0.04
N SER A 175 -6.81 -21.79 -1.24
CA SER A 175 -5.78 -22.74 -1.70
C SER A 175 -4.37 -22.16 -1.74
N SER A 176 -4.18 -20.86 -1.53
CA SER A 176 -2.86 -20.22 -1.55
C SER A 176 -2.15 -20.29 -0.19
N ALA A 177 -0.85 -19.94 -0.17
CA ALA A 177 -0.11 -19.72 1.07
C ALA A 177 -0.50 -18.42 1.80
N SER A 178 -1.19 -17.50 1.12
CA SER A 178 -1.56 -16.20 1.69
C SER A 178 -2.58 -16.36 2.80
N ARG A 179 -2.43 -15.60 3.88
CA ARG A 179 -3.28 -15.70 5.08
C ARG A 179 -4.25 -14.55 5.23
N ALA A 180 -4.03 -13.45 4.51
CA ALA A 180 -4.90 -12.29 4.49
C ALA A 180 -5.35 -11.94 3.07
N TYR A 181 -6.57 -11.44 2.95
CA TYR A 181 -7.13 -10.91 1.71
C TYR A 181 -7.83 -9.58 1.98
N LEU A 182 -7.62 -8.60 1.11
CA LEU A 182 -8.22 -7.28 1.24
C LEU A 182 -9.39 -7.13 0.28
N ILE A 183 -10.52 -6.63 0.77
CA ILE A 183 -11.65 -6.20 -0.07
C ILE A 183 -11.80 -4.68 0.08
N THR A 184 -11.67 -3.97 -1.02
CA THR A 184 -11.74 -2.51 -1.09
C THR A 184 -12.89 -2.08 -2.01
N GLY A 185 -13.19 -0.79 -2.07
CA GLY A 185 -14.17 -0.23 -3.01
C GLY A 185 -14.97 0.93 -2.41
N PRO A 186 -15.58 1.79 -3.24
CA PRO A 186 -16.30 2.98 -2.78
C PRO A 186 -17.47 2.65 -1.83
N PRO A 187 -17.94 3.62 -1.02
CA PRO A 187 -19.15 3.46 -0.22
C PRO A 187 -20.34 2.97 -1.05
N GLY A 188 -21.19 2.16 -0.44
CA GLY A 188 -22.44 1.70 -1.07
C GLY A 188 -22.34 0.60 -2.13
N CYS A 189 -21.12 0.15 -2.51
CA CYS A 189 -20.92 -0.92 -3.51
C CYS A 189 -21.32 -2.35 -3.05
N GLY A 190 -21.82 -2.51 -1.83
CA GLY A 190 -22.31 -3.79 -1.33
C GLY A 190 -21.30 -4.65 -0.55
N LYS A 191 -20.14 -4.11 -0.16
CA LYS A 191 -19.14 -4.80 0.69
C LYS A 191 -19.71 -5.62 1.86
N THR A 192 -20.56 -5.03 2.70
CA THR A 192 -21.19 -5.75 3.82
C THR A 192 -22.17 -6.83 3.34
N ARG A 193 -22.84 -6.63 2.19
CA ARG A 193 -23.69 -7.67 1.59
C ARG A 193 -22.84 -8.81 1.02
N LEU A 194 -21.67 -8.50 0.45
CA LEU A 194 -20.69 -9.51 0.06
C LEU A 194 -20.24 -10.31 1.29
N ALA A 195 -19.82 -9.66 2.37
CA ALA A 195 -19.40 -10.32 3.61
C ALA A 195 -20.42 -11.36 4.09
N ARG A 196 -21.71 -10.99 4.09
CA ARG A 196 -22.82 -11.88 4.43
C ARG A 196 -23.00 -13.01 3.42
N HIS A 197 -22.98 -12.69 2.13
CA HIS A 197 -23.05 -13.69 1.07
C HIS A 197 -21.93 -14.73 1.18
N LEU A 198 -20.71 -14.33 1.57
CA LEU A 198 -19.60 -15.25 1.81
C LEU A 198 -19.85 -16.19 2.99
N ALA A 199 -20.56 -15.71 4.03
CA ALA A 199 -20.97 -16.54 5.14
C ALA A 199 -22.11 -17.50 4.78
N ASP A 200 -23.05 -17.07 3.94
CA ASP A 200 -24.18 -17.89 3.49
C ASP A 200 -23.75 -19.01 2.51
N GLU A 201 -22.82 -18.71 1.60
CA GLU A 201 -22.33 -19.67 0.60
C GLU A 201 -21.08 -20.45 1.03
N ALA A 202 -20.80 -20.52 2.34
CA ALA A 202 -19.61 -21.17 2.90
C ALA A 202 -19.61 -22.70 2.72
N ALA A 203 -19.36 -23.16 1.49
CA ALA A 203 -19.17 -24.57 1.17
C ALA A 203 -17.68 -24.93 1.28
N GLY A 204 -17.32 -25.73 2.28
CA GLY A 204 -15.97 -26.28 2.45
C GLY A 204 -15.04 -25.51 3.40
N PHE A 205 -15.50 -24.43 4.01
CA PHE A 205 -14.79 -23.66 5.04
C PHE A 205 -15.78 -23.13 6.10
N ASP A 206 -15.25 -22.78 7.28
CA ASP A 206 -16.00 -22.15 8.36
C ASP A 206 -15.85 -20.62 8.30
N VAL A 207 -16.81 -19.86 8.83
CA VAL A 207 -16.79 -18.38 8.76
C VAL A 207 -17.08 -17.74 10.11
N GLN A 208 -16.32 -16.70 10.45
CA GLN A 208 -16.63 -15.74 11.51
C GLN A 208 -16.87 -14.35 10.91
N LEU A 209 -17.93 -13.67 11.36
CA LEU A 209 -18.23 -12.29 10.97
C LEU A 209 -17.96 -11.35 12.15
N LEU A 210 -16.81 -10.69 12.15
CA LEU A 210 -16.45 -9.67 13.14
C LEU A 210 -16.77 -8.28 12.55
N ALA A 211 -17.90 -7.70 12.97
CA ALA A 211 -18.38 -6.41 12.47
C ALA A 211 -18.82 -5.48 13.62
N GLY A 212 -18.79 -4.15 13.38
CA GLY A 212 -19.36 -3.13 14.28
C GLY A 212 -18.35 -2.38 15.17
N ASP A 213 -18.84 -1.43 15.98
CA ASP A 213 -18.10 -0.41 16.76
C ASP A 213 -17.04 -0.95 17.75
N LEU A 214 -16.88 -2.28 17.83
CA LEU A 214 -15.81 -2.98 18.54
C LEU A 214 -14.44 -2.35 18.26
N TRP A 215 -14.19 -1.92 17.02
CA TRP A 215 -12.90 -1.35 16.64
C TRP A 215 -12.68 0.09 17.14
N ALA A 216 -13.73 0.79 17.59
CA ALA A 216 -13.63 2.15 18.12
C ALA A 216 -13.16 2.18 19.59
N GLU A 217 -13.44 1.14 20.38
CA GLU A 217 -13.09 1.07 21.80
C GLU A 217 -11.57 0.91 22.02
N GLU A 218 -11.00 1.63 22.98
CA GLU A 218 -9.55 1.63 23.27
C GLU A 218 -8.97 0.24 23.63
N ASN A 219 -9.82 -0.71 24.05
CA ASN A 219 -9.42 -2.01 24.62
C ASN A 219 -9.78 -3.25 23.77
N ALA A 220 -10.26 -3.09 22.53
CA ALA A 220 -10.57 -4.25 21.68
C ALA A 220 -9.33 -5.12 21.46
N ASP A 221 -9.46 -6.45 21.49
CA ASP A 221 -8.38 -7.43 21.25
C ASP A 221 -8.88 -8.51 20.28
N LEU A 222 -8.39 -8.48 19.03
CA LEU A 222 -8.81 -9.39 17.95
C LEU A 222 -8.72 -10.88 18.34
N ALA A 223 -7.68 -11.32 19.05
CA ALA A 223 -7.54 -12.73 19.40
C ALA A 223 -8.59 -13.15 20.44
N ARG A 224 -8.85 -12.28 21.43
CA ARG A 224 -9.93 -12.48 22.39
C ARG A 224 -11.29 -12.48 21.71
N GLU A 225 -11.50 -11.62 20.72
CA GLU A 225 -12.76 -11.54 19.98
C GLU A 225 -13.03 -12.78 19.12
N ILE A 226 -12.02 -13.31 18.44
CA ILE A 226 -12.13 -14.58 17.68
C ILE A 226 -12.55 -15.74 18.59
N LEU A 227 -11.93 -15.84 19.78
CA LEU A 227 -12.25 -16.87 20.77
C LEU A 227 -13.65 -16.65 21.37
N ARG A 228 -13.97 -15.41 21.78
CA ARG A 228 -15.28 -15.04 22.32
C ARG A 228 -16.41 -15.33 21.35
N TYR A 229 -16.21 -15.06 20.05
CA TYR A 229 -17.18 -15.32 19.00
C TYR A 229 -17.57 -16.81 18.94
N ALA A 230 -16.59 -17.69 19.14
CA ALA A 230 -16.78 -19.14 19.19
C ALA A 230 -17.12 -19.69 20.59
N SER A 231 -17.45 -18.82 21.55
CA SER A 231 -17.68 -19.18 22.96
C SER A 231 -16.50 -19.91 23.62
N SER A 232 -15.27 -19.64 23.15
CA SER A 232 -14.03 -20.19 23.70
C SER A 232 -13.48 -19.36 24.86
N ILE A 233 -12.77 -20.00 25.78
CA ILE A 233 -12.12 -19.32 26.92
C ILE A 233 -10.79 -18.72 26.47
N ALA A 234 -10.70 -17.39 26.41
CA ALA A 234 -9.48 -16.70 26.00
C ALA A 234 -8.34 -16.75 27.04
N GLY A 235 -8.68 -16.87 28.33
CA GLY A 235 -7.69 -16.87 29.41
C GLY A 235 -6.88 -15.56 29.51
N PRO A 236 -5.73 -15.58 30.23
CA PRO A 236 -4.87 -14.41 30.40
C PRO A 236 -4.05 -14.07 29.15
N ASP A 237 -3.81 -15.05 28.27
CA ASP A 237 -3.12 -14.86 26.98
C ASP A 237 -4.00 -15.37 25.82
N PRO A 238 -4.83 -14.49 25.24
CA PRO A 238 -5.72 -14.83 24.13
C PRO A 238 -4.98 -15.32 22.87
N LEU A 239 -3.74 -14.88 22.65
CA LEU A 239 -2.98 -15.28 21.47
C LEU A 239 -2.50 -16.72 21.57
N LEU A 240 -2.01 -17.14 22.75
CA LEU A 240 -1.66 -18.53 23.01
C LEU A 240 -2.88 -19.45 22.97
N ALA A 241 -4.02 -19.00 23.50
CA ALA A 241 -5.27 -19.76 23.43
C ALA A 241 -5.73 -19.93 21.98
N LEU A 242 -5.70 -18.86 21.18
CA LEU A 242 -6.04 -18.91 19.76
C LEU A 242 -5.09 -19.80 18.97
N GLU A 243 -3.78 -19.75 19.25
CA GLU A 243 -2.81 -20.63 18.63
C GLU A 243 -3.15 -22.10 18.87
N ARG A 244 -3.46 -22.48 20.11
CA ARG A 244 -3.84 -23.85 20.47
C ARG A 244 -5.11 -24.30 19.73
N GLU A 245 -6.18 -23.53 19.81
CA GLU A 245 -7.45 -23.90 19.15
C GLU A 245 -7.34 -23.92 17.62
N SER A 246 -6.48 -23.07 17.04
CA SER A 246 -6.29 -23.01 15.58
C SER A 246 -5.55 -24.23 15.00
N LYS A 247 -4.81 -24.98 15.82
CA LYS A 247 -4.12 -26.21 15.41
C LYS A 247 -5.10 -27.36 15.13
N ASP A 248 -6.23 -27.35 15.82
CA ASP A 248 -7.26 -28.40 15.73
C ASP A 248 -8.33 -28.11 14.65
N LEU A 249 -8.18 -27.03 13.88
CA LEU A 249 -9.08 -26.70 12.77
C LEU A 249 -9.05 -27.80 11.71
N THR A 250 -10.18 -28.45 11.43
CA THR A 250 -10.29 -29.50 10.39
C THR A 250 -10.54 -28.93 8.99
N ARG A 251 -11.12 -27.72 8.91
CA ARG A 251 -11.36 -26.93 7.70
C ARG A 251 -10.77 -25.54 7.86
N PRO A 252 -10.53 -24.79 6.76
CA PRO A 252 -10.18 -23.38 6.86
C PRO A 252 -11.25 -22.59 7.61
N LEU A 253 -10.84 -21.74 8.54
CA LEU A 253 -11.68 -20.77 9.23
C LEU A 253 -11.40 -19.37 8.65
N LEU A 254 -12.41 -18.79 8.00
CA LEU A 254 -12.36 -17.45 7.42
C LEU A 254 -12.90 -16.43 8.42
N VAL A 255 -12.01 -15.63 9.00
CA VAL A 255 -12.36 -14.49 9.86
C VAL A 255 -12.53 -13.25 9.00
N VAL A 256 -13.78 -12.82 8.83
CA VAL A 256 -14.13 -11.60 8.08
C VAL A 256 -14.21 -10.44 9.06
N ILE A 257 -13.28 -9.49 8.93
CA ILE A 257 -13.26 -8.24 9.69
C ILE A 257 -13.90 -7.16 8.81
N ASP A 258 -15.13 -6.79 9.12
CA ASP A 258 -15.88 -5.76 8.40
C ASP A 258 -15.90 -4.44 9.17
N ASN A 259 -15.90 -3.35 8.40
CA ASN A 259 -16.25 -2.00 8.85
C ASN A 259 -15.27 -1.21 9.73
N PRO A 260 -13.92 -1.31 9.59
CA PRO A 260 -13.05 -0.25 10.12
C PRO A 260 -13.20 1.03 9.25
N ARG A 261 -13.63 2.14 9.87
CA ARG A 261 -14.04 3.38 9.17
C ARG A 261 -13.05 4.54 9.26
N THR A 262 -12.18 4.50 10.26
CA THR A 262 -11.18 5.55 10.51
C THR A 262 -9.79 4.95 10.35
N ARG A 263 -8.81 5.80 10.01
CA ARG A 263 -7.40 5.40 10.00
C ARG A 263 -6.98 4.78 11.33
N MET A 264 -7.43 5.33 12.45
CA MET A 264 -7.13 4.78 13.77
C MET A 264 -7.69 3.36 13.95
N ALA A 265 -8.92 3.10 13.49
CA ALA A 265 -9.53 1.77 13.55
C ALA A 265 -8.82 0.78 12.61
N ILE A 266 -8.51 1.20 11.37
CA ILE A 266 -7.75 0.41 10.40
C ILE A 266 -6.38 0.06 10.98
N ASP A 267 -5.64 1.07 11.46
CA ASP A 267 -4.34 0.88 12.06
C ASP A 267 -4.39 -0.10 13.24
N ARG A 268 -5.41 0.02 14.10
CA ARG A 268 -5.61 -0.88 15.24
C ARG A 268 -5.85 -2.32 14.78
N VAL A 269 -6.79 -2.52 13.86
CA VAL A 269 -7.08 -3.84 13.28
C VAL A 269 -5.84 -4.44 12.66
N CYS A 270 -5.10 -3.66 11.86
CA CYS A 270 -3.93 -4.15 11.15
C CYS A 270 -2.78 -4.47 12.10
N ARG A 271 -2.56 -3.69 13.17
CA ARG A 271 -1.58 -4.03 14.22
C ARG A 271 -1.95 -5.32 14.96
N GLN A 272 -3.22 -5.51 15.27
CA GLN A 272 -3.67 -6.72 15.96
C GLN A 272 -3.59 -7.93 15.05
N LEU A 273 -3.97 -7.77 13.79
CA LEU A 273 -3.86 -8.80 12.78
C LEU A 273 -2.39 -9.15 12.54
N ASP A 274 -1.48 -8.18 12.42
CA ASP A 274 -0.03 -8.42 12.33
C ASP A 274 0.47 -9.24 13.53
N ARG A 275 0.03 -8.89 14.74
CA ARG A 275 0.38 -9.62 15.97
C ARG A 275 -0.17 -11.06 15.97
N VAL A 276 -1.42 -11.26 15.52
CA VAL A 276 -2.02 -12.59 15.37
C VAL A 276 -1.25 -13.40 14.34
N LEU A 277 -0.96 -12.83 13.16
CA LEU A 277 -0.21 -13.50 12.10
C LEU A 277 1.22 -13.85 12.53
N ARG A 278 1.84 -13.02 13.39
CA ARG A 278 3.18 -13.24 13.96
C ARG A 278 3.22 -14.41 14.95
N GLN A 279 2.18 -14.60 15.76
CA GLN A 279 2.12 -15.64 16.79
C GLN A 279 1.47 -16.94 16.28
N VAL A 280 0.27 -16.83 15.71
CA VAL A 280 -0.56 -17.96 15.33
C VAL A 280 -0.10 -18.46 13.97
N LEU A 281 0.45 -19.68 13.92
CA LEU A 281 1.04 -20.26 12.71
C LEU A 281 0.08 -21.10 11.88
N SER A 282 -1.17 -21.28 12.33
CA SER A 282 -2.15 -22.07 11.59
C SER A 282 -2.47 -21.44 10.24
N GLU A 283 -2.23 -22.21 9.18
CA GLU A 283 -2.57 -21.87 7.79
C GLU A 283 -4.06 -21.98 7.52
N ARG A 284 -4.78 -22.75 8.34
CA ARG A 284 -6.24 -22.89 8.23
C ARG A 284 -6.95 -21.66 8.75
N LEU A 285 -6.29 -20.81 9.55
CA LEU A 285 -6.84 -19.52 9.98
C LEU A 285 -6.57 -18.45 8.92
N ARG A 286 -7.64 -17.99 8.24
CA ARG A 286 -7.59 -17.03 7.12
C ARG A 286 -8.34 -15.76 7.47
N PHE A 287 -7.89 -14.62 6.96
CA PHE A 287 -8.46 -13.30 7.26
C PHE A 287 -8.92 -12.58 6.00
N VAL A 288 -10.10 -11.98 6.06
CA VAL A 288 -10.60 -11.04 5.04
C VAL A 288 -10.85 -9.70 5.71
N LEU A 289 -10.13 -8.67 5.28
CA LEU A 289 -10.32 -7.31 5.78
C LEU A 289 -11.12 -6.50 4.75
N ILE A 290 -12.30 -6.06 5.14
CA ILE A 290 -13.21 -5.29 4.28
C ILE A 290 -13.08 -3.81 4.64
N LEU A 291 -12.39 -3.06 3.78
CA LEU A 291 -12.07 -1.65 4.01
C LEU A 291 -13.10 -0.73 3.36
N ARG A 292 -13.54 0.29 4.09
CA ARG A 292 -14.32 1.40 3.53
C ARG A 292 -13.37 2.52 3.11
N THR A 293 -13.50 2.96 1.86
CA THR A 293 -12.58 3.95 1.26
C THR A 293 -13.03 5.39 1.57
N PRO A 294 -12.13 6.37 1.77
CA PRO A 294 -10.77 6.33 2.32
C PRO A 294 -10.76 6.14 3.87
N PRO A 295 -9.61 5.79 4.48
CA PRO A 295 -8.24 5.84 3.94
C PRO A 295 -7.87 4.72 2.96
N GLU A 296 -6.97 5.01 2.02
CA GLU A 296 -6.11 3.96 1.43
C GLU A 296 -5.25 3.35 2.55
N ILE A 297 -5.10 2.03 2.53
CA ILE A 297 -4.30 1.34 3.54
C ILE A 297 -2.84 1.25 3.09
N GLU A 298 -1.94 1.78 3.90
CA GLU A 298 -0.52 1.53 3.77
C GLU A 298 -0.17 0.32 4.64
N LEU A 299 0.28 -0.78 4.02
CA LEU A 299 0.63 -2.01 4.75
C LEU A 299 2.06 -2.02 5.29
N ALA A 300 2.92 -1.09 4.87
CA ALA A 300 4.30 -0.98 5.33
C ALA A 300 4.45 -1.03 6.87
N PRO A 301 3.60 -0.34 7.67
CA PRO A 301 3.63 -0.43 9.13
C PRO A 301 3.26 -1.80 9.73
N TYR A 302 2.73 -2.74 8.93
CA TYR A 302 2.25 -4.06 9.34
C TYR A 302 3.00 -5.14 8.53
N PRO A 303 4.27 -5.40 8.86
CA PRO A 303 5.17 -6.12 7.97
C PRO A 303 4.78 -7.58 7.75
N VAL A 304 4.31 -8.28 8.78
CA VAL A 304 3.85 -9.68 8.68
C VAL A 304 2.57 -9.70 7.87
N LEU A 305 1.61 -8.81 8.17
CA LEU A 305 0.39 -8.66 7.37
C LEU A 305 0.71 -8.39 5.89
N ALA A 306 1.60 -7.45 5.59
CA ALA A 306 2.02 -7.11 4.23
C ALA A 306 2.61 -8.30 3.48
N ALA A 307 3.34 -9.18 4.16
CA ALA A 307 3.85 -10.41 3.57
C ALA A 307 2.79 -11.52 3.48
N SER A 308 1.74 -11.49 4.30
CA SER A 308 0.66 -12.47 4.29
C SER A 308 -0.48 -12.17 3.32
N VAL A 309 -0.58 -10.94 2.79
CA VAL A 309 -1.65 -10.55 1.84
C VAL A 309 -1.45 -11.22 0.48
N ALA A 310 -2.54 -11.74 -0.09
CA ALA A 310 -2.53 -12.31 -1.43
C ALA A 310 -2.20 -11.26 -2.50
N SER A 311 -1.27 -11.59 -3.39
CA SER A 311 -0.99 -10.78 -4.59
C SER A 311 -1.88 -11.23 -5.74
N GLY A 312 -2.57 -10.29 -6.39
CA GLY A 312 -3.43 -10.60 -7.53
C GLY A 312 -2.60 -10.99 -8.76
N GLN A 313 -3.02 -12.06 -9.45
CA GLN A 313 -2.35 -12.63 -10.62
C GLN A 313 -2.79 -11.98 -11.96
N SER A 314 -3.36 -10.77 -11.93
CA SER A 314 -3.81 -10.06 -13.13
C SER A 314 -3.35 -8.61 -13.05
N GLN A 315 -2.79 -8.08 -14.14
CA GLN A 315 -2.43 -6.65 -14.26
C GLN A 315 -3.63 -5.72 -13.98
N ASN A 316 -4.87 -6.25 -13.94
CA ASN A 316 -6.10 -5.51 -13.62
C ASN A 316 -6.78 -5.89 -12.29
N VAL A 317 -6.20 -6.75 -11.45
CA VAL A 317 -6.69 -6.97 -10.08
C VAL A 317 -5.49 -7.01 -9.15
N GLY A 318 -5.26 -5.92 -8.42
CA GLY A 318 -4.13 -5.75 -7.50
C GLY A 318 -4.18 -6.69 -6.28
N SER A 319 -3.41 -6.37 -5.24
CA SER A 319 -3.34 -7.07 -3.94
C SER A 319 -4.65 -7.04 -3.11
N SER A 320 -5.78 -6.67 -3.72
CA SER A 320 -7.10 -6.56 -3.11
C SER A 320 -8.19 -6.74 -4.16
N LEU A 321 -9.33 -7.34 -3.79
CA LEU A 321 -10.54 -7.29 -4.62
C LEU A 321 -11.19 -5.91 -4.46
N GLN A 322 -11.18 -5.12 -5.52
CA GLN A 322 -11.88 -3.83 -5.54
C GLN A 322 -13.32 -4.03 -6.05
N LEU A 323 -14.30 -3.88 -5.16
CA LEU A 323 -15.71 -3.93 -5.53
C LEU A 323 -16.16 -2.63 -6.17
N GLY A 324 -16.48 -2.69 -7.47
CA GLY A 324 -17.05 -1.59 -8.24
C GLY A 324 -18.57 -1.47 -8.13
N LEU A 325 -19.11 -0.58 -8.96
CA LEU A 325 -20.55 -0.45 -9.19
C LEU A 325 -21.09 -1.71 -9.88
N TRP A 326 -22.35 -2.07 -9.62
CA TRP A 326 -23.01 -3.05 -10.49
C TRP A 326 -23.01 -2.54 -11.94
N ASP A 327 -22.77 -3.43 -12.90
CA ASP A 327 -23.01 -3.11 -14.29
C ASP A 327 -24.52 -2.85 -14.53
N THR A 328 -24.83 -2.18 -15.63
CA THR A 328 -26.22 -1.80 -15.94
C THR A 328 -27.15 -3.00 -16.05
N SER A 329 -26.67 -4.14 -16.54
CA SER A 329 -27.47 -5.37 -16.67
C SER A 329 -27.79 -5.99 -15.32
N THR A 330 -26.83 -5.98 -14.40
CA THR A 330 -26.99 -6.43 -13.02
C THR A 330 -27.98 -5.54 -12.28
N ALA A 331 -27.81 -4.23 -12.35
CA ALA A 331 -28.73 -3.27 -11.71
C ALA A 331 -30.17 -3.39 -12.25
N ARG A 332 -30.33 -3.50 -13.59
CA ARG A 332 -31.64 -3.72 -14.23
C ARG A 332 -32.33 -4.97 -13.68
N ARG A 333 -31.62 -6.09 -13.69
CA ARG A 333 -32.15 -7.39 -13.24
C ARG A 333 -32.58 -7.35 -11.78
N VAL A 334 -31.77 -6.74 -10.91
CA VAL A 334 -32.10 -6.60 -9.49
C VAL A 334 -33.32 -5.69 -9.31
N TRP A 335 -33.39 -4.55 -9.99
CA TRP A 335 -34.54 -3.64 -9.92
C TRP A 335 -35.84 -4.32 -10.38
N ASP A 336 -35.85 -4.85 -11.61
CA ASP A 336 -37.07 -5.34 -12.24
C ASP A 336 -37.61 -6.60 -11.56
N ARG A 337 -36.74 -7.40 -10.93
CA ARG A 337 -37.15 -8.58 -10.14
C ARG A 337 -37.74 -8.19 -8.78
N SER A 338 -37.30 -7.07 -8.23
CA SER A 338 -37.70 -6.64 -6.88
C SER A 338 -38.74 -5.51 -6.89
N ARG A 339 -39.15 -4.96 -8.05
CA ARG A 339 -40.13 -3.87 -8.12
C ARG A 339 -41.55 -4.32 -7.71
N SER A 340 -42.31 -3.44 -7.07
CA SER A 340 -43.74 -3.66 -6.78
C SER A 340 -44.63 -3.29 -7.98
N THR A 341 -45.91 -3.70 -7.96
CA THR A 341 -46.87 -3.60 -9.09
C THR A 341 -47.18 -2.17 -9.57
N GLY A 342 -46.67 -1.12 -8.92
CA GLY A 342 -46.81 0.29 -9.32
C GLY A 342 -45.49 1.00 -9.68
N GLN A 343 -44.33 0.34 -9.54
CA GLN A 343 -43.04 0.97 -9.84
C GLN A 343 -42.65 0.84 -11.32
N PRO A 344 -42.06 1.90 -11.93
CA PRO A 344 -41.61 1.84 -13.32
C PRO A 344 -40.50 0.80 -13.50
N ALA A 345 -40.41 0.24 -14.71
CA ALA A 345 -39.29 -0.60 -15.10
C ALA A 345 -37.98 0.21 -15.06
N PHE A 346 -36.85 -0.47 -14.85
CA PHE A 346 -35.55 0.20 -14.70
C PHE A 346 -35.22 1.14 -15.87
N ASP A 347 -35.56 0.73 -17.10
CA ASP A 347 -35.25 1.50 -18.30
C ASP A 347 -36.10 2.76 -18.49
N VAL A 348 -37.22 2.86 -17.77
CA VAL A 348 -38.12 4.03 -17.79
C VAL A 348 -37.63 5.14 -16.85
N MET A 349 -36.74 4.84 -15.91
CA MET A 349 -36.21 5.83 -14.98
C MET A 349 -35.33 6.88 -15.65
N PRO A 350 -35.27 8.11 -15.07
CA PRO A 350 -34.25 9.09 -15.40
C PRO A 350 -32.82 8.52 -15.36
N THR A 351 -31.99 8.87 -16.34
CA THR A 351 -30.62 8.34 -16.49
C THR A 351 -29.75 8.52 -15.25
N ARG A 352 -29.87 9.64 -14.53
CA ARG A 352 -29.11 9.88 -13.29
C ARG A 352 -29.51 8.91 -12.17
N LEU A 353 -30.81 8.64 -12.00
CA LEU A 353 -31.29 7.66 -11.03
C LEU A 353 -30.84 6.25 -11.37
N ARG A 354 -30.80 5.87 -12.66
CA ARG A 354 -30.19 4.60 -13.10
C ARG A 354 -28.72 4.51 -12.70
N GLY A 355 -27.99 5.62 -12.78
CA GLY A 355 -26.59 5.72 -12.31
C GLY A 355 -26.46 5.41 -10.81
N PHE A 356 -27.27 6.05 -9.96
CA PHE A 356 -27.26 5.79 -8.51
C PHE A 356 -27.74 4.37 -8.17
N ALA A 357 -28.74 3.84 -8.88
CA ALA A 357 -29.25 2.49 -8.69
C ALA A 357 -28.19 1.40 -8.94
N ARG A 358 -27.08 1.71 -9.63
CA ARG A 358 -25.93 0.79 -9.75
C ARG A 358 -25.15 0.60 -8.44
N LEU A 359 -25.40 1.42 -7.42
CA LEU A 359 -24.94 1.20 -6.06
C LEU A 359 -26.03 0.46 -5.26
N PRO A 360 -25.74 -0.75 -4.73
CA PRO A 360 -26.67 -1.51 -3.89
C PRO A 360 -27.31 -0.68 -2.77
N LEU A 361 -26.57 0.25 -2.17
CA LEU A 361 -27.07 1.10 -1.10
C LEU A 361 -28.15 2.09 -1.57
N TYR A 362 -27.89 2.86 -2.63
CA TYR A 362 -28.88 3.80 -3.16
C TYR A 362 -30.09 3.08 -3.75
N MET A 363 -29.89 1.93 -4.40
CA MET A 363 -31.01 1.10 -4.85
C MET A 363 -31.92 0.67 -3.68
N SER A 364 -31.33 0.28 -2.55
CA SER A 364 -32.08 -0.06 -1.34
C SER A 364 -32.90 1.13 -0.81
N LEU A 365 -32.30 2.32 -0.76
CA LEU A 365 -32.97 3.56 -0.32
C LEU A 365 -34.13 3.94 -1.25
N MET A 366 -33.91 3.92 -2.57
CA MET A 366 -34.96 4.21 -3.56
C MET A 366 -36.14 3.25 -3.43
N ARG A 367 -35.88 1.96 -3.15
CA ARG A 367 -36.94 0.97 -2.98
C ARG A 367 -37.72 1.16 -1.68
N ALA A 368 -37.05 1.54 -0.60
CA ALA A 368 -37.73 1.88 0.64
C ALA A 368 -38.60 3.15 0.51
N ALA A 369 -38.18 4.11 -0.33
CA ALA A 369 -38.87 5.38 -0.52
C ALA A 369 -40.16 5.32 -1.37
N GLY A 370 -40.31 4.34 -2.27
CA GLY A 370 -41.52 4.19 -3.10
C GLY A 370 -41.43 4.81 -4.49
N GLU A 371 -42.51 5.42 -5.00
CA GLU A 371 -42.57 6.00 -6.36
C GLU A 371 -41.49 7.06 -6.59
N THR A 372 -40.91 7.06 -7.80
CA THR A 372 -39.78 7.91 -8.19
C THR A 372 -40.25 9.18 -8.91
N ASN A 373 -41.15 9.95 -8.30
CA ASN A 373 -41.44 11.31 -8.76
C ASN A 373 -40.38 12.26 -8.17
N SER A 374 -39.12 12.11 -8.59
CA SER A 374 -38.12 13.15 -8.36
C SER A 374 -38.02 14.00 -9.62
N ASP A 375 -38.28 15.31 -9.47
CA ASP A 375 -37.95 16.31 -10.48
C ASP A 375 -36.49 16.08 -10.90
N GLY A 376 -36.24 16.00 -12.21
CA GLY A 376 -35.06 15.41 -12.84
C GLY A 376 -33.67 15.99 -12.51
N GLN A 377 -33.51 16.74 -11.42
CA GLN A 377 -32.25 17.22 -10.87
C GLN A 377 -31.99 16.61 -9.51
N THR A 378 -31.11 15.61 -9.35
CA THR A 378 -30.64 15.25 -8.01
C THR A 378 -29.23 14.64 -8.05
N ASN A 379 -28.28 15.28 -7.39
CA ASN A 379 -27.03 14.65 -6.94
C ASN A 379 -27.34 13.70 -5.75
N SER A 380 -26.35 13.02 -5.17
CA SER A 380 -26.59 12.08 -4.08
C SER A 380 -27.26 12.73 -2.87
N PHE A 381 -26.93 13.98 -2.55
CA PHE A 381 -27.59 14.74 -1.48
C PHE A 381 -29.10 14.79 -1.67
N ARG A 382 -29.57 15.27 -2.83
CA ARG A 382 -31.00 15.43 -3.08
C ARG A 382 -31.73 14.09 -3.20
N LEU A 383 -31.07 13.05 -3.72
CA LEU A 383 -31.64 11.70 -3.74
C LEU A 383 -31.87 11.17 -2.31
N VAL A 384 -30.88 11.32 -1.43
CA VAL A 384 -31.01 10.90 -0.04
C VAL A 384 -32.05 11.75 0.69
N GLU A 385 -32.09 13.06 0.45
CA GLU A 385 -33.12 13.96 0.97
C GLU A 385 -34.52 13.47 0.62
N PHE A 386 -34.79 13.21 -0.67
CA PHE A 386 -36.06 12.66 -1.12
C PHE A 386 -36.38 11.32 -0.45
N CYS A 387 -35.43 10.38 -0.42
CA CYS A 387 -35.64 9.06 0.17
C CYS A 387 -35.98 9.16 1.66
N VAL A 388 -35.24 9.96 2.42
CA VAL A 388 -35.48 10.17 3.86
C VAL A 388 -36.84 10.79 4.09
N GLU A 389 -37.20 11.85 3.35
CA GLU A 389 -38.52 12.48 3.48
C GLU A 389 -39.67 11.53 3.14
N SER A 390 -39.56 10.78 2.05
CA SER A 390 -40.59 9.84 1.61
C SER A 390 -40.79 8.70 2.61
N ILE A 391 -39.70 8.16 3.18
CA ILE A 391 -39.77 7.14 4.24
C ILE A 391 -40.47 7.70 5.48
N LEU A 392 -40.13 8.91 5.91
CA LEU A 392 -40.75 9.56 7.08
C LEU A 392 -42.24 9.85 6.83
N LYS A 393 -42.60 10.36 5.65
CA LYS A 393 -43.99 10.60 5.24
C LYS A 393 -44.81 9.29 5.24
N SER A 394 -44.25 8.22 4.67
CA SER A 394 -44.90 6.90 4.62
C SER A 394 -45.14 6.30 6.02
N SER A 395 -44.33 6.71 7.00
CA SER A 395 -44.45 6.32 8.40
C SER A 395 -45.35 7.27 9.22
N GLY A 396 -46.03 8.22 8.57
CA GLY A 396 -46.93 9.18 9.22
C GLY A 396 -46.23 10.30 10.02
N LEU A 397 -44.91 10.50 9.82
CA LEU A 397 -44.13 11.52 10.53
C LEU A 397 -44.01 12.82 9.72
N ASN A 398 -43.96 13.96 10.41
CA ASN A 398 -43.62 15.25 9.81
C ASN A 398 -42.10 15.31 9.49
N PRO A 399 -41.69 15.45 8.22
CA PRO A 399 -40.28 15.39 7.84
C PRO A 399 -39.40 16.45 8.49
N ASP A 400 -39.86 17.71 8.56
CA ASP A 400 -39.05 18.81 9.09
C ASP A 400 -38.75 18.62 10.59
N GLN A 401 -39.75 18.19 11.36
CA GLN A 401 -39.58 17.91 12.78
C GLN A 401 -38.73 16.66 13.02
N ALA A 402 -38.97 15.58 12.27
CA ALA A 402 -38.25 14.32 12.41
C ALA A 402 -36.77 14.45 11.99
N ILE A 403 -36.48 15.11 10.86
CA ILE A 403 -35.10 15.37 10.38
C ILE A 403 -34.33 16.21 11.40
N TYR A 404 -34.97 17.23 11.99
CA TYR A 404 -34.34 18.02 13.05
C TYR A 404 -34.00 17.18 14.28
N GLY A 405 -34.95 16.37 14.77
CA GLY A 405 -34.73 15.47 15.90
C GLY A 405 -33.60 14.46 15.64
N LEU A 406 -33.59 13.84 14.46
CA LEU A 406 -32.57 12.90 14.05
C LEU A 406 -31.19 13.58 13.90
N ALA A 407 -31.12 14.76 13.28
CA ALA A 407 -29.88 15.51 13.15
C ALA A 407 -29.29 15.90 14.53
N ARG A 408 -30.14 16.21 15.52
CA ARG A 408 -29.70 16.43 16.91
C ARG A 408 -29.06 15.18 17.51
N SER A 409 -29.68 14.01 17.37
CA SER A 409 -29.10 12.75 17.86
C SER A 409 -27.78 12.41 17.16
N VAL A 410 -27.73 12.57 15.84
CA VAL A 410 -26.52 12.33 15.04
C VAL A 410 -25.37 13.26 15.44
N ARG A 411 -25.66 14.54 15.73
CA ARG A 411 -24.66 15.49 16.23
C ARG A 411 -23.99 15.00 17.50
N LEU A 412 -24.77 14.54 18.47
CA LEU A 412 -24.25 13.97 19.72
C LEU A 412 -23.45 12.70 19.48
N GLN A 413 -23.88 11.86 18.54
CA GLN A 413 -23.18 10.62 18.17
C GLN A 413 -21.82 10.89 17.50
N LEU A 414 -21.72 11.89 16.63
CA LEU A 414 -20.51 12.19 15.86
C LEU A 414 -19.53 13.11 16.58
N LEU A 415 -19.99 13.92 17.54
CA LEU A 415 -19.15 14.89 18.25
C LEU A 415 -17.82 14.30 18.78
N PRO A 416 -17.77 13.10 19.38
CA PRO A 416 -16.51 12.50 19.86
C PRO A 416 -15.54 12.11 18.74
N THR A 417 -16.02 11.97 17.50
CA THR A 417 -15.24 11.52 16.34
C THR A 417 -14.65 12.66 15.51
N LEU A 418 -15.09 13.91 15.76
CA LEU A 418 -14.63 15.07 15.01
C LEU A 418 -13.22 15.53 15.46
N PRO A 419 -12.37 16.01 14.54
CA PRO A 419 -11.10 16.64 14.90
C PRO A 419 -11.28 17.83 15.85
N ARG A 420 -10.35 18.01 16.80
CA ARG A 420 -10.43 19.09 17.81
C ARG A 420 -10.63 20.49 17.21
N ASN A 421 -9.93 20.79 16.11
CA ASN A 421 -10.06 22.08 15.43
C ASN A 421 -11.48 22.30 14.90
N LEU A 422 -12.08 21.26 14.30
CA LEU A 422 -13.45 21.30 13.81
C LEU A 422 -14.45 21.44 14.96
N THR A 423 -14.25 20.71 16.06
CA THR A 423 -15.07 20.82 17.27
C THR A 423 -15.01 22.24 17.85
N ASN A 424 -13.83 22.85 17.92
CA ASN A 424 -13.65 24.23 18.39
C ASN A 424 -14.35 25.24 17.48
N LEU A 425 -14.27 25.07 16.16
CA LEU A 425 -14.97 25.91 15.19
C LEU A 425 -16.50 25.83 15.35
N LEU A 426 -17.03 24.66 15.72
CA LEU A 426 -18.46 24.40 15.81
C LEU A 426 -19.05 24.58 17.22
N GLN A 427 -18.21 24.73 18.25
CA GLN A 427 -18.63 24.72 19.67
C GLN A 427 -19.80 25.65 19.98
N LYS A 428 -19.75 26.90 19.47
CA LYS A 428 -20.82 27.89 19.68
C LYS A 428 -22.14 27.52 19.00
N GLU A 429 -22.08 26.82 17.88
CA GLU A 429 -23.27 26.42 17.12
C GLU A 429 -23.98 25.23 17.77
N PHE A 430 -23.23 24.28 18.33
CA PHE A 430 -23.79 23.20 19.16
C PHE A 430 -24.58 23.77 20.34
N THR A 431 -24.05 24.79 21.04
CA THR A 431 -24.73 25.40 22.19
C THR A 431 -25.93 26.27 21.82
N ARG A 432 -25.88 26.97 20.68
CA ARG A 432 -26.90 27.96 20.29
C ARG A 432 -28.22 27.31 19.87
N GLU A 433 -28.18 26.31 18.99
CA GLU A 433 -29.41 25.67 18.49
C GLU A 433 -30.11 24.79 19.54
N ASP A 434 -29.35 24.14 20.43
CA ASP A 434 -29.92 23.39 21.55
C ASP A 434 -30.67 24.31 22.53
N SER A 435 -30.28 25.59 22.61
CA SER A 435 -30.93 26.62 23.43
C SER A 435 -32.17 27.23 22.77
N GLU A 436 -32.11 27.55 21.46
CA GLU A 436 -33.19 28.23 20.72
C GLU A 436 -34.46 27.37 20.53
N ARG A 437 -34.38 26.03 20.63
CA ARG A 437 -35.52 25.12 20.44
C ARG A 437 -35.86 24.20 21.62
N ALA A 438 -35.11 24.26 22.74
CA ALA A 438 -35.56 23.69 24.02
C ALA A 438 -36.92 24.28 24.47
N VAL A 439 -37.27 25.47 23.97
CA VAL A 439 -38.57 26.14 24.17
C VAL A 439 -39.70 25.53 23.31
N ALA A 440 -39.37 24.73 22.27
CA ALA A 440 -40.33 24.26 21.27
C ALA A 440 -40.67 22.75 21.34
N GLN A 441 -40.07 21.97 22.26
CA GLN A 441 -40.28 20.52 22.36
C GLN A 441 -41.01 20.08 23.64
N THR A 442 -42.31 20.39 23.70
CA THR A 442 -43.30 19.58 24.43
C THR A 442 -44.08 18.75 23.41
N ALA A 443 -43.39 17.91 22.62
CA ALA A 443 -44.01 16.90 21.78
C ALA A 443 -42.97 15.82 21.42
N THR A 444 -43.16 14.65 22.02
CA THR A 444 -42.32 13.45 21.96
C THR A 444 -42.28 12.80 20.57
N LEU A 445 -41.07 12.62 20.03
CA LEU A 445 -40.74 11.48 19.18
C LEU A 445 -40.04 10.44 20.07
N SER A 446 -40.77 9.41 20.47
CA SER A 446 -40.24 8.25 21.18
C SER A 446 -39.43 7.38 20.20
N LEU A 447 -38.22 7.81 19.85
CA LEU A 447 -37.14 6.89 19.50
C LEU A 447 -36.51 6.46 20.83
N ALA A 448 -36.52 5.15 21.10
CA ALA A 448 -36.11 4.57 22.37
C ALA A 448 -34.82 5.22 22.94
N ALA A 449 -34.77 5.39 24.26
CA ALA A 449 -33.73 6.10 25.02
C ALA A 449 -32.29 5.56 24.88
N SER A 450 -32.07 4.55 24.02
CA SER A 450 -30.77 4.14 23.52
C SER A 450 -30.88 3.91 22.00
N SER A 451 -30.60 4.91 21.17
CA SER A 451 -30.77 4.77 19.71
C SER A 451 -29.75 5.58 18.91
N ALA A 452 -28.55 5.00 18.75
CA ALA A 452 -27.63 5.43 17.70
C ALA A 452 -28.27 5.19 16.32
N LEU A 453 -28.04 6.08 15.36
CA LEU A 453 -28.51 5.88 13.99
C LEU A 453 -27.50 5.00 13.24
N ASP A 454 -27.88 3.75 12.99
CA ASP A 454 -27.00 2.74 12.38
C ASP A 454 -26.82 2.90 10.85
N HIS A 455 -27.67 3.70 10.19
CA HIS A 455 -27.60 3.90 8.74
C HIS A 455 -26.62 5.03 8.37
N ASP A 456 -25.40 4.66 8.01
CA ASP A 456 -24.28 5.58 7.73
C ASP A 456 -24.59 6.74 6.79
N VAL A 457 -25.13 6.44 5.60
CA VAL A 457 -25.42 7.50 4.61
C VAL A 457 -26.47 8.49 5.10
N ILE A 458 -27.47 8.04 5.87
CA ILE A 458 -28.50 8.93 6.43
C ILE A 458 -27.87 9.75 7.56
N ARG A 459 -27.02 9.15 8.39
CA ARG A 459 -26.26 9.84 9.44
C ARG A 459 -25.39 10.96 8.86
N GLU A 460 -24.57 10.64 7.87
CA GLU A 460 -23.70 11.60 7.17
C GLU A 460 -24.50 12.72 6.52
N TYR A 461 -25.58 12.38 5.81
CA TYR A 461 -26.50 13.36 5.20
C TYR A 461 -27.12 14.31 6.23
N LEU A 462 -27.66 13.80 7.34
CA LEU A 462 -28.28 14.63 8.37
C LEU A 462 -27.29 15.60 9.00
N PHE A 463 -26.06 15.15 9.26
CA PHE A 463 -25.01 16.00 9.80
C PHE A 463 -24.55 17.05 8.78
N ALA A 464 -24.36 16.65 7.51
CA ALA A 464 -24.00 17.54 6.42
C ALA A 464 -25.07 18.61 6.16
N ARG A 465 -26.36 18.27 6.22
CA ARG A 465 -27.47 19.23 6.09
C ARG A 465 -27.47 20.27 7.19
N TRP A 466 -27.11 19.88 8.42
CA TRP A 466 -26.91 20.83 9.51
C TRP A 466 -25.68 21.73 9.26
N LEU A 467 -24.54 21.14 8.89
CA LEU A 467 -23.33 21.90 8.56
C LEU A 467 -23.56 22.91 7.43
N ALA A 468 -24.35 22.57 6.41
CA ALA A 468 -24.69 23.47 5.31
C ALA A 468 -25.34 24.76 5.83
N ARG A 469 -26.32 24.64 6.74
CA ARG A 469 -26.96 25.82 7.39
C ARG A 469 -25.97 26.66 8.18
N VAL A 470 -25.04 26.01 8.89
CA VAL A 470 -23.98 26.70 9.64
C VAL A 470 -23.09 27.50 8.66
N VAL A 471 -22.63 26.87 7.59
CA VAL A 471 -21.78 27.51 6.56
C VAL A 471 -22.52 28.66 5.87
N GLU A 472 -23.79 28.47 5.51
CA GLU A 472 -24.65 29.52 4.94
C GLU A 472 -24.79 30.71 5.89
N SER A 473 -24.96 30.47 7.20
CA SER A 473 -25.04 31.54 8.20
C SER A 473 -23.74 32.32 8.37
N TRP A 474 -22.60 31.68 8.15
CA TRP A 474 -21.27 32.30 8.24
C TRP A 474 -20.83 32.96 6.93
N GLY A 475 -21.51 32.69 5.81
CA GLY A 475 -21.14 33.18 4.48
C GLY A 475 -19.72 32.75 4.06
N SER A 476 -19.09 33.50 3.16
CA SER A 476 -17.73 33.23 2.63
C SER A 476 -16.60 33.65 3.59
N SER A 477 -16.89 33.68 4.89
CA SER A 477 -15.93 34.12 5.91
C SER A 477 -14.71 33.20 6.02
N PRO A 478 -13.58 33.69 6.59
CA PRO A 478 -12.43 32.85 6.90
C PRO A 478 -12.78 31.63 7.76
N ARG A 479 -13.84 31.72 8.58
CA ARG A 479 -14.32 30.61 9.42
C ARG A 479 -14.91 29.47 8.59
N SER A 480 -15.68 29.79 7.55
CA SER A 480 -16.23 28.79 6.62
C SER A 480 -15.13 28.11 5.81
N VAL A 481 -14.14 28.87 5.32
CA VAL A 481 -12.99 28.31 4.58
C VAL A 481 -12.14 27.43 5.49
N ALA A 482 -11.90 27.85 6.73
CA ALA A 482 -11.20 27.04 7.72
C ALA A 482 -11.95 25.73 8.02
N LEU A 483 -13.28 25.77 8.15
CA LEU A 483 -14.09 24.56 8.35
C LEU A 483 -13.96 23.58 7.17
N LEU A 484 -14.02 24.07 5.92
CA LEU A 484 -13.80 23.21 4.75
C LEU A 484 -12.38 22.68 4.65
N ASN A 485 -11.36 23.47 5.02
CA ASN A 485 -9.97 23.04 5.07
C ASN A 485 -9.77 21.91 6.09
N GLU A 486 -10.30 22.07 7.31
CA GLU A 486 -10.21 21.06 8.37
C GLU A 486 -10.96 19.78 8.00
N LEU A 487 -12.18 19.89 7.43
CA LEU A 487 -12.93 18.73 6.94
C LEU A 487 -12.19 18.01 5.81
N ALA A 488 -11.72 18.75 4.80
CA ALA A 488 -10.98 18.22 3.65
C ALA A 488 -9.74 17.45 4.09
N SER A 489 -8.91 18.06 4.93
CA SER A 489 -7.69 17.44 5.45
C SER A 489 -7.99 16.15 6.22
N ALA A 490 -9.08 16.15 7.00
CA ALA A 490 -9.49 14.99 7.79
C ALA A 490 -10.13 13.85 6.97
N THR A 491 -10.55 14.09 5.72
CA THR A 491 -11.13 13.03 4.87
C THR A 491 -10.15 11.91 4.52
N THR A 492 -8.85 12.21 4.52
CA THR A 492 -7.80 11.18 4.33
C THR A 492 -7.79 10.15 5.47
N GLY A 493 -8.30 10.53 6.65
CA GLY A 493 -8.31 9.70 7.86
C GLY A 493 -9.67 9.11 8.24
N SER A 494 -10.76 9.45 7.55
CA SER A 494 -12.12 9.07 7.95
C SER A 494 -13.10 8.99 6.78
N ALA A 495 -13.68 7.80 6.57
CA ALA A 495 -14.73 7.58 5.57
C ALA A 495 -16.00 8.38 5.88
N ASP A 496 -16.37 8.47 7.16
CA ASP A 496 -17.56 9.21 7.60
C ASP A 496 -17.39 10.72 7.32
N LEU A 497 -16.20 11.29 7.57
CA LEU A 497 -15.93 12.70 7.24
C LEU A 497 -15.88 12.96 5.73
N ARG A 498 -15.43 11.97 4.94
CA ARG A 498 -15.49 12.03 3.48
C ARG A 498 -16.95 12.11 3.00
N GLY A 499 -17.82 11.24 3.51
CA GLY A 499 -19.25 11.25 3.20
C GLY A 499 -19.96 12.53 3.65
N ILE A 500 -19.64 13.03 4.85
CA ILE A 500 -20.13 14.33 5.34
C ILE A 500 -19.71 15.47 4.41
N LEU A 501 -18.43 15.51 4.02
CA LEU A 501 -17.93 16.54 3.11
C LEU A 501 -18.63 16.45 1.74
N GLU A 502 -18.82 15.24 1.22
CA GLU A 502 -19.54 15.03 -0.05
C GLU A 502 -20.97 15.58 0.02
N PHE A 503 -21.74 15.18 1.03
CA PHE A 503 -23.11 15.70 1.21
C PHE A 503 -23.14 17.20 1.48
N LEU A 504 -22.17 17.74 2.22
CA LEU A 504 -22.08 19.18 2.51
C LEU A 504 -21.86 19.97 1.21
N LEU A 505 -20.89 19.56 0.41
CA LEU A 505 -20.55 20.22 -0.85
C LEU A 505 -21.69 20.12 -1.85
N GLN A 506 -22.28 18.93 -2.01
CA GLN A 506 -23.43 18.72 -2.91
C GLN A 506 -24.69 19.44 -2.45
N GLY A 507 -24.89 19.58 -1.14
CA GLY A 507 -25.98 20.36 -0.55
C GLY A 507 -25.80 21.85 -0.82
N LEU A 508 -24.62 22.39 -0.50
CA LEU A 508 -24.28 23.80 -0.76
C LEU A 508 -24.30 24.14 -2.25
N ASP A 509 -23.84 23.25 -3.12
CA ASP A 509 -23.94 23.45 -4.58
C ASP A 509 -25.39 23.53 -5.05
N ALA A 510 -26.30 22.83 -4.37
CA ALA A 510 -27.72 22.80 -4.71
C ALA A 510 -28.55 23.91 -4.05
N THR A 511 -28.04 24.59 -3.02
CA THR A 511 -28.75 25.67 -2.30
C THR A 511 -28.10 27.04 -2.44
N SER A 512 -26.77 27.09 -2.42
CA SER A 512 -25.95 28.29 -2.34
C SER A 512 -24.65 28.17 -3.18
N PRO A 513 -24.73 27.91 -4.50
CA PRO A 513 -23.55 27.67 -5.34
C PRO A 513 -22.59 28.86 -5.42
N GLU A 514 -23.09 30.11 -5.33
CA GLU A 514 -22.27 31.33 -5.35
C GLU A 514 -21.36 31.42 -4.13
N LEU A 515 -21.84 30.95 -2.97
CA LEU A 515 -21.06 30.87 -1.74
C LEU A 515 -19.89 29.91 -1.92
N LEU A 516 -20.17 28.72 -2.46
CA LEU A 516 -19.16 27.70 -2.68
C LEU A 516 -18.12 28.16 -3.73
N ALA A 517 -18.55 28.87 -4.77
CA ALA A 517 -17.70 29.49 -5.78
C ALA A 517 -16.78 30.57 -5.18
N ALA A 518 -17.32 31.43 -4.30
CA ALA A 518 -16.54 32.45 -3.59
C ALA A 518 -15.45 31.80 -2.72
N MET A 519 -15.81 30.76 -1.95
CA MET A 519 -14.88 30.03 -1.08
C MET A 519 -13.76 29.33 -1.86
N ALA A 520 -14.07 28.71 -3.00
CA ALA A 520 -13.07 28.05 -3.85
C ALA A 520 -11.97 29.01 -4.32
N LYS A 521 -12.31 30.27 -4.59
CA LYS A 521 -11.39 31.32 -5.07
C LYS A 521 -10.56 31.97 -3.97
N VAL A 522 -10.87 31.74 -2.68
CA VAL A 522 -10.08 32.31 -1.58
C VAL A 522 -8.68 31.71 -1.59
N PRO A 523 -7.60 32.51 -1.55
CA PRO A 523 -6.23 31.98 -1.54
C PRO A 523 -5.94 31.00 -0.38
N ALA A 524 -6.63 31.17 0.75
CA ALA A 524 -6.53 30.30 1.92
C ALA A 524 -7.22 28.93 1.74
N ALA A 525 -8.06 28.74 0.71
CA ALA A 525 -8.60 27.42 0.39
C ALA A 525 -7.45 26.52 -0.09
N SER A 526 -7.27 25.37 0.56
CA SER A 526 -6.13 24.49 0.28
C SER A 526 -6.16 23.97 -1.17
N VAL A 527 -5.06 24.16 -1.90
CA VAL A 527 -4.84 23.57 -3.23
C VAL A 527 -4.38 22.11 -3.17
N ILE A 528 -4.06 21.63 -1.96
CA ILE A 528 -3.62 20.25 -1.71
C ILE A 528 -4.86 19.38 -1.50
N ASP A 529 -5.79 19.80 -0.63
CA ASP A 529 -6.92 18.97 -0.22
C ASP A 529 -8.26 19.61 -0.62
N THR A 530 -8.57 20.81 -0.14
CA THR A 530 -9.93 21.38 -0.19
C THR A 530 -10.47 21.59 -1.60
N VAL A 531 -9.80 22.42 -2.41
CA VAL A 531 -10.27 22.74 -3.77
C VAL A 531 -10.29 21.49 -4.66
N PRO A 532 -9.27 20.60 -4.64
CA PRO A 532 -9.34 19.32 -5.35
C PRO A 532 -10.58 18.50 -4.97
N LEU A 533 -10.86 18.34 -3.68
CA LEU A 533 -12.01 17.56 -3.21
C LEU A 533 -13.35 18.23 -3.51
N MET A 534 -13.42 19.57 -3.53
CA MET A 534 -14.60 20.31 -3.98
C MET A 534 -14.96 19.97 -5.43
N LEU A 535 -13.96 19.96 -6.32
CA LEU A 535 -14.16 19.62 -7.73
C LEU A 535 -14.49 18.13 -7.92
N GLU A 536 -13.85 17.25 -7.14
CA GLU A 536 -14.03 15.80 -7.24
C GLU A 536 -15.41 15.33 -6.74
N LEU A 537 -15.85 15.80 -5.57
CA LEU A 537 -17.03 15.27 -4.87
C LEU A 537 -18.37 15.79 -5.40
N VAL A 538 -18.39 17.00 -5.95
CA VAL A 538 -19.61 17.56 -6.57
C VAL A 538 -19.73 17.08 -8.03
N GLY A 539 -18.60 16.84 -8.69
CA GLY A 539 -18.52 16.28 -10.03
C GLY A 539 -18.72 17.31 -11.16
N ASP A 540 -18.84 16.80 -12.39
CA ASP A 540 -18.75 17.59 -13.62
C ASP A 540 -19.88 18.62 -13.83
N ASN A 541 -21.00 18.52 -13.11
CA ASN A 541 -22.14 19.43 -13.24
C ASN A 541 -22.28 20.35 -12.03
N ALA A 542 -21.19 20.57 -11.29
CA ALA A 542 -21.18 21.45 -10.13
C ALA A 542 -21.55 22.89 -10.52
N ALA A 543 -22.61 23.43 -9.93
CA ALA A 543 -23.06 24.80 -10.18
C ALA A 543 -22.03 25.85 -9.73
N PHE A 544 -21.27 25.57 -8.66
CA PHE A 544 -20.21 26.44 -8.15
C PHE A 544 -18.99 26.52 -9.09
N ALA A 545 -18.76 25.48 -9.91
CA ALA A 545 -17.59 25.35 -10.78
C ALA A 545 -17.74 26.19 -12.05
N THR A 546 -17.99 27.49 -11.89
CA THR A 546 -18.10 28.46 -12.98
C THR A 546 -16.80 28.60 -13.75
N GLY A 547 -16.86 29.13 -14.96
CA GLY A 547 -15.67 29.32 -15.80
C GLY A 547 -14.58 30.17 -15.12
N ASP A 548 -14.96 31.15 -14.30
CA ASP A 548 -14.02 31.95 -13.52
C ASP A 548 -13.33 31.16 -12.41
N VAL A 549 -14.06 30.31 -11.69
CA VAL A 549 -13.51 29.45 -10.64
C VAL A 549 -12.52 28.46 -11.25
N LEU A 550 -12.89 27.80 -12.34
CA LEU A 550 -12.06 26.80 -12.99
C LEU A 550 -10.78 27.42 -13.58
N ARG A 551 -10.86 28.62 -14.18
CA ARG A 551 -9.67 29.37 -14.64
C ARG A 551 -8.76 29.78 -13.48
N ASP A 552 -9.32 30.13 -12.31
CA ASP A 552 -8.52 30.42 -11.13
C ASP A 552 -7.79 29.17 -10.59
N CYS A 553 -8.52 28.06 -10.45
CA CYS A 553 -7.96 26.77 -10.05
C CYS A 553 -6.83 26.32 -11.00
N ALA A 554 -7.03 26.47 -12.32
CA ALA A 554 -6.04 26.10 -13.33
C ALA A 554 -4.74 26.93 -13.24
N ARG A 555 -4.81 28.19 -12.79
CA ARG A 555 -3.61 29.00 -12.52
C ARG A 555 -2.93 28.56 -11.23
N ARG A 556 -3.70 28.34 -10.17
CA ARG A 556 -3.18 27.95 -8.84
C ARG A 556 -2.55 26.56 -8.83
N CYS A 557 -3.01 25.64 -9.67
CA CYS A 557 -2.46 24.28 -9.72
C CYS A 557 -1.02 24.23 -10.26
N LEU A 558 -0.51 25.27 -10.93
CA LEU A 558 0.85 25.30 -11.46
C LEU A 558 1.92 25.63 -10.39
N GLN A 559 1.52 25.76 -9.12
CA GLN A 559 2.44 25.84 -8.00
C GLN A 559 3.02 24.46 -7.68
N PRO A 560 4.21 24.35 -7.04
CA PRO A 560 4.82 23.06 -6.72
C PRO A 560 3.92 22.09 -5.92
N SER A 561 3.03 22.61 -5.08
CA SER A 561 2.07 21.82 -4.27
C SER A 561 0.75 21.50 -4.99
N GLY A 562 0.57 21.97 -6.24
CA GLY A 562 -0.71 21.91 -6.95
C GLY A 562 -1.04 20.60 -7.66
N LEU A 563 -0.26 19.53 -7.42
CA LEU A 563 -0.41 18.25 -8.13
C LEU A 563 -1.82 17.66 -8.01
N LEU A 564 -2.39 17.62 -6.79
CA LEU A 564 -3.73 17.08 -6.56
C LEU A 564 -4.83 17.93 -7.22
N LEU A 565 -4.66 19.25 -7.26
CA LEU A 565 -5.56 20.14 -7.99
C LEU A 565 -5.48 19.95 -9.51
N ALA A 566 -4.26 19.76 -10.05
CA ALA A 566 -4.08 19.45 -11.45
C ALA A 566 -4.78 18.13 -11.83
N ARG A 567 -4.67 17.09 -10.99
CA ARG A 567 -5.40 15.82 -11.15
C ARG A 567 -6.91 16.02 -11.17
N ALA A 568 -7.45 16.77 -10.20
CA ALA A 568 -8.88 17.05 -10.13
C ALA A 568 -9.40 17.81 -11.37
N LEU A 569 -8.64 18.80 -11.86
CA LEU A 569 -8.99 19.56 -13.06
C LEU A 569 -8.90 18.73 -14.35
N LEU A 570 -7.88 17.87 -14.48
CA LEU A 570 -7.80 16.90 -15.59
C LEU A 570 -9.00 15.94 -15.61
N ARG A 571 -9.55 15.63 -14.41
CA ARG A 571 -10.78 14.86 -14.21
C ARG A 571 -12.06 15.69 -14.25
N SER A 572 -12.04 17.00 -14.54
CA SER A 572 -13.25 17.82 -14.70
C SER A 572 -13.55 18.17 -16.18
N ARG A 573 -14.75 17.81 -16.68
CA ARG A 573 -15.20 18.19 -18.04
C ARG A 573 -15.49 19.69 -18.14
N ALA A 574 -15.99 20.27 -17.06
CA ALA A 574 -16.23 21.70 -16.97
C ALA A 574 -14.94 22.50 -17.12
N ALA A 575 -13.81 22.00 -16.60
CA ALA A 575 -12.51 22.66 -16.74
C ALA A 575 -12.08 22.83 -18.20
N ALA A 576 -12.29 21.81 -19.04
CA ALA A 576 -12.02 21.88 -20.47
C ALA A 576 -12.85 22.98 -21.16
N ALA A 577 -14.16 23.02 -20.88
CA ALA A 577 -15.06 24.04 -21.41
C ALA A 577 -14.69 25.46 -20.94
N ALA A 578 -14.28 25.60 -19.67
CA ALA A 578 -13.91 26.88 -19.07
C ALA A 578 -12.60 27.46 -19.59
N LEU A 579 -11.64 26.60 -19.94
CA LEU A 579 -10.34 27.00 -20.48
C LEU A 579 -10.40 27.18 -22.01
N GLY A 580 -11.37 26.56 -22.70
CA GLY A 580 -11.55 26.73 -24.13
C GLY A 580 -10.29 26.42 -24.92
N GLY A 581 -9.87 27.33 -25.81
CA GLY A 581 -8.66 27.17 -26.62
C GLY A 581 -7.36 27.03 -25.82
N ASP A 582 -7.31 27.53 -24.58
CA ASP A 582 -6.12 27.46 -23.73
C ASP A 582 -5.96 26.10 -23.04
N TYR A 583 -6.95 25.19 -23.13
CA TYR A 583 -6.96 23.94 -22.38
C TYR A 583 -5.76 23.05 -22.70
N LEU A 584 -5.45 22.86 -23.98
CA LEU A 584 -4.32 22.04 -24.43
C LEU A 584 -2.98 22.63 -23.98
N GLY A 585 -2.81 23.95 -24.10
CA GLY A 585 -1.63 24.65 -23.59
C GLY A 585 -1.49 24.61 -22.07
N TRP A 586 -2.60 24.54 -21.34
CA TRP A 586 -2.60 24.29 -19.89
C TRP A 586 -2.14 22.87 -19.55
N ILE A 587 -2.62 21.83 -20.25
CA ILE A 587 -2.16 20.44 -20.04
C ILE A 587 -0.65 20.33 -20.26
N LEU A 588 -0.09 20.98 -21.29
CA LEU A 588 1.37 20.98 -21.51
C LEU A 588 2.15 21.67 -20.37
N ARG A 589 1.61 22.73 -19.77
CA ARG A 589 2.23 23.36 -18.59
C ARG A 589 2.18 22.44 -17.37
N VAL A 590 1.08 21.73 -17.16
CA VAL A 590 0.94 20.73 -16.11
C VAL A 590 1.93 19.58 -16.30
N LEU A 591 2.08 19.08 -17.53
CA LEU A 591 3.07 18.06 -17.89
C LEU A 591 4.49 18.48 -17.49
N ARG A 592 4.89 19.69 -17.88
CA ARG A 592 6.24 20.23 -17.60
C ARG A 592 6.47 20.55 -16.12
N GLN A 593 5.43 20.98 -15.41
CA GLN A 593 5.52 21.31 -13.98
C GLN A 593 5.71 20.07 -13.11
N PHE A 594 5.03 18.97 -13.44
CA PHE A 594 4.97 17.79 -12.57
C PHE A 594 5.67 16.55 -13.12
N GLY A 595 5.96 16.47 -14.42
CA GLY A 595 6.69 15.36 -15.02
C GLY A 595 6.00 14.00 -14.84
N PRO A 596 6.76 12.89 -14.68
CA PRO A 596 6.21 11.54 -14.56
C PRO A 596 5.07 11.36 -13.53
N PRO A 597 5.08 12.00 -12.34
CA PRO A 597 3.98 11.97 -11.38
C PRO A 597 2.57 12.30 -11.90
N ILE A 598 2.42 13.03 -13.02
CA ILE A 598 1.10 13.41 -13.59
C ILE A 598 0.78 12.70 -14.91
N TRP A 599 1.71 11.91 -15.46
CA TRP A 599 1.56 11.33 -16.81
C TRP A 599 0.28 10.51 -16.96
N VAL A 600 0.01 9.59 -16.03
CA VAL A 600 -1.19 8.73 -16.07
C VAL A 600 -2.48 9.53 -16.06
N ASP A 601 -2.55 10.61 -15.27
CA ASP A 601 -3.73 11.47 -15.20
C ASP A 601 -3.95 12.23 -16.52
N ILE A 602 -2.88 12.69 -17.18
CA ILE A 602 -2.98 13.33 -18.50
C ILE A 602 -3.43 12.32 -19.55
N VAL A 603 -2.84 11.12 -19.58
CA VAL A 603 -3.23 10.06 -20.54
C VAL A 603 -4.70 9.72 -20.39
N THR A 604 -5.15 9.50 -19.16
CA THR A 604 -6.57 9.22 -18.87
C THR A 604 -7.49 10.38 -19.29
N CYS A 605 -7.05 11.62 -19.09
CA CYS A 605 -7.80 12.81 -19.49
C CYS A 605 -7.97 12.89 -21.01
N VAL A 606 -6.87 12.71 -21.75
CA VAL A 606 -6.85 12.81 -23.21
C VAL A 606 -7.67 11.69 -23.84
N ASP A 607 -7.45 10.44 -23.44
CA ASP A 607 -8.14 9.26 -23.99
C ASP A 607 -9.66 9.31 -23.76
N GLY A 608 -10.08 9.76 -22.59
CA GLY A 608 -11.49 9.72 -22.20
C GLY A 608 -12.33 10.91 -22.67
N ARG A 609 -11.72 11.99 -23.19
CA ARG A 609 -12.39 13.30 -23.30
C ARG A 609 -12.09 14.09 -24.55
N LEU A 610 -10.89 13.97 -25.11
CA LEU A 610 -10.54 14.73 -26.30
C LEU A 610 -10.99 13.99 -27.56
N SER A 611 -11.51 14.74 -28.53
CA SER A 611 -11.77 14.21 -29.86
C SER A 611 -10.45 13.88 -30.55
N VAL A 612 -10.48 12.98 -31.54
CA VAL A 612 -9.28 12.66 -32.33
C VAL A 612 -8.62 13.93 -32.90
N THR A 613 -9.42 14.90 -33.34
CA THR A 613 -8.91 16.21 -33.81
C THR A 613 -8.20 16.99 -32.72
N ALA A 614 -8.77 17.09 -31.52
CA ALA A 614 -8.15 17.78 -30.39
C ALA A 614 -6.88 17.08 -29.90
N ILE A 615 -6.80 15.75 -29.99
CA ILE A 615 -5.57 14.99 -29.71
C ILE A 615 -4.49 15.35 -30.74
N ARG A 616 -4.83 15.48 -32.02
CA ARG A 616 -3.88 15.93 -33.06
C ARG A 616 -3.40 17.35 -32.81
N GLU A 617 -4.27 18.28 -32.42
CA GLU A 617 -3.89 19.64 -32.04
C GLU A 617 -2.99 19.68 -30.80
N PHE A 618 -3.28 18.85 -29.80
CA PHE A 618 -2.50 18.73 -28.57
C PHE A 618 -1.07 18.29 -28.87
N VAL A 619 -0.96 17.28 -29.72
CA VAL A 619 0.29 16.77 -30.25
C VAL A 619 1.06 17.83 -31.06
N GLN A 620 0.38 18.57 -31.94
CA GLN A 620 0.99 19.65 -32.74
C GLN A 620 1.48 20.82 -31.89
N SER A 621 0.85 21.05 -30.74
CA SER A 621 1.21 22.12 -29.80
C SER A 621 2.40 21.77 -28.89
N ALA A 622 2.82 20.50 -28.89
CA ALA A 622 3.91 20.01 -28.07
C ALA A 622 5.29 20.41 -28.63
N ARG A 623 6.27 20.60 -27.75
CA ARG A 623 7.66 20.88 -28.13
C ARG A 623 8.42 19.57 -28.31
N LEU A 624 8.21 18.89 -29.44
CA LEU A 624 8.79 17.57 -29.71
C LEU A 624 10.32 17.61 -29.98
N ASP A 625 10.90 18.80 -30.05
CA ASP A 625 12.34 19.07 -30.01
C ASP A 625 12.92 19.02 -28.58
N SER A 626 12.07 19.16 -27.56
CA SER A 626 12.42 18.98 -26.15
C SER A 626 12.22 17.54 -25.71
N VAL A 627 13.20 16.98 -25.00
CA VAL A 627 13.16 15.59 -24.53
C VAL A 627 11.95 15.30 -23.63
N ASP A 628 11.59 16.22 -22.72
CA ASP A 628 10.53 15.96 -21.72
C ASP A 628 9.15 15.79 -22.35
N ASP A 629 8.79 16.70 -23.27
CA ASP A 629 7.55 16.59 -24.05
C ASP A 629 7.65 15.36 -24.98
N ALA A 630 8.75 15.23 -25.73
CA ALA A 630 8.91 14.19 -26.74
C ALA A 630 8.82 12.77 -26.16
N VAL A 631 9.45 12.48 -25.01
CA VAL A 631 9.37 11.17 -24.34
C VAL A 631 7.93 10.84 -23.94
N PHE A 632 7.21 11.81 -23.36
CA PHE A 632 5.82 11.61 -22.96
C PHE A 632 4.91 11.27 -24.15
N PHE A 633 5.01 12.07 -25.23
CA PHE A 633 4.21 11.86 -26.43
C PHE A 633 4.59 10.57 -27.18
N ALA A 634 5.88 10.26 -27.28
CA ALA A 634 6.36 9.01 -27.83
C ALA A 634 5.83 7.79 -27.06
N ARG A 635 5.80 7.86 -25.74
CA ARG A 635 5.38 6.73 -24.90
C ARG A 635 3.87 6.49 -24.93
N HIS A 636 3.07 7.54 -24.99
CA HIS A 636 1.63 7.43 -24.68
C HIS A 636 0.69 7.78 -25.81
N PHE A 637 1.14 8.58 -26.78
CA PHE A 637 0.28 9.16 -27.81
C PHE A 637 0.75 8.88 -29.23
N PHE A 638 1.77 8.05 -29.39
CA PHE A 638 2.36 7.86 -30.71
C PHE A 638 1.40 7.28 -31.75
N VAL A 639 0.41 6.54 -31.26
CA VAL A 639 -0.68 5.95 -32.04
C VAL A 639 -1.49 7.00 -32.82
N PHE A 640 -1.56 8.24 -32.32
CA PHE A 640 -2.33 9.31 -32.93
C PHE A 640 -1.59 10.06 -34.04
N PHE A 641 -0.33 9.69 -34.31
CA PHE A 641 0.39 10.26 -35.43
C PHE A 641 0.11 9.58 -36.79
N GLY A 642 -0.73 8.52 -36.84
CA GLY A 642 -0.66 7.53 -37.92
C GLY A 642 -1.93 7.19 -38.73
N ASP A 643 -3.08 7.85 -38.58
CA ASP A 643 -4.30 7.38 -39.27
C ASP A 643 -4.59 7.99 -40.66
N ASP A 644 -4.00 9.13 -41.05
CA ASP A 644 -4.27 9.73 -42.38
C ASP A 644 -3.02 9.98 -43.24
N ASP A 645 -1.82 9.77 -42.69
CA ASP A 645 -0.61 9.78 -43.48
C ASP A 645 0.51 9.21 -42.61
N ILE A 646 1.33 8.32 -43.16
CA ILE A 646 2.65 7.93 -42.61
C ILE A 646 3.64 9.14 -42.73
N GLY A 647 3.09 10.36 -42.78
CA GLY A 647 3.67 11.63 -43.16
C GLY A 647 3.39 12.77 -42.17
N SER A 648 2.92 12.51 -40.95
CA SER A 648 2.96 13.54 -39.91
C SER A 648 4.41 13.88 -39.59
N ASP A 649 4.83 15.11 -39.86
CA ASP A 649 6.17 15.63 -39.54
C ASP A 649 6.53 15.34 -38.07
N ALA A 650 5.55 15.35 -37.17
CA ALA A 650 5.74 15.07 -35.76
C ALA A 650 6.19 13.61 -35.48
N PHE A 651 5.64 12.61 -36.18
CA PHE A 651 6.13 11.23 -36.03
C PHE A 651 7.54 11.06 -36.57
N LYS A 652 7.83 11.69 -37.72
CA LYS A 652 9.18 11.70 -38.30
C LYS A 652 10.17 12.38 -37.35
N VAL A 653 9.75 13.44 -36.68
CA VAL A 653 10.54 14.11 -35.63
C VAL A 653 10.82 13.17 -34.47
N LEU A 654 9.82 12.41 -33.99
CA LEU A 654 10.03 11.46 -32.88
C LEU A 654 10.88 10.25 -33.28
N LEU A 655 10.61 9.65 -34.44
CA LEU A 655 11.34 8.50 -34.96
C LEU A 655 12.77 8.89 -35.36
N GLY A 656 12.98 10.10 -35.85
CA GLY A 656 14.30 10.66 -36.19
C GLY A 656 14.93 11.47 -35.06
N HIS A 657 14.35 11.48 -33.86
CA HIS A 657 14.80 12.34 -32.77
C HIS A 657 16.24 11.98 -32.38
N PRO A 658 17.16 12.95 -32.19
CA PRO A 658 18.56 12.65 -31.90
C PRO A 658 18.75 11.89 -30.57
N ASP A 659 17.91 12.17 -29.58
CA ASP A 659 17.92 11.48 -28.30
C ASP A 659 17.24 10.11 -28.39
N TRP A 660 18.01 9.05 -28.13
CA TRP A 660 17.54 7.66 -28.14
C TRP A 660 16.39 7.41 -27.15
N ARG A 661 16.27 8.19 -26.06
CA ARG A 661 15.19 8.03 -25.06
C ARG A 661 13.81 8.26 -25.65
N VAL A 662 13.71 9.19 -26.60
CA VAL A 662 12.46 9.47 -27.33
C VAL A 662 12.11 8.28 -28.23
N ARG A 663 13.09 7.77 -28.98
CA ARG A 663 12.88 6.61 -29.86
C ARG A 663 12.62 5.31 -29.07
N ALA A 664 13.28 5.12 -27.93
CA ALA A 664 13.03 4.00 -27.03
C ALA A 664 11.65 4.10 -26.38
N ALA A 665 11.17 5.31 -26.05
CA ALA A 665 9.80 5.52 -25.60
C ALA A 665 8.77 5.10 -26.67
N LEU A 666 9.03 5.32 -27.97
CA LEU A 666 8.21 4.76 -29.05
C LEU A 666 8.22 3.22 -29.03
N GLY A 667 9.38 2.62 -28.78
CA GLY A 667 9.54 1.17 -28.66
C GLY A 667 8.76 0.58 -27.48
N ASP A 668 8.88 1.18 -26.29
CA ASP A 668 8.14 0.79 -25.09
C ASP A 668 6.62 0.88 -25.31
N ALA A 669 6.19 1.91 -26.04
CA ALA A 669 4.79 2.14 -26.32
C ALA A 669 4.14 1.03 -27.16
N LEU A 670 4.92 0.25 -27.92
CA LEU A 670 4.41 -0.92 -28.66
C LEU A 670 3.80 -1.98 -27.73
N GLY A 671 4.17 -2.00 -26.45
CA GLY A 671 3.65 -2.94 -25.46
C GLY A 671 2.27 -2.56 -24.92
N ASP A 672 1.75 -1.38 -25.28
CA ASP A 672 0.43 -0.91 -24.86
C ASP A 672 -0.69 -1.64 -25.61
N GLU A 673 -1.69 -2.15 -24.90
CA GLU A 673 -2.83 -2.87 -25.49
C GLU A 673 -3.58 -2.04 -26.54
N ARG A 674 -3.60 -0.71 -26.40
CA ARG A 674 -4.23 0.22 -27.37
C ARG A 674 -3.57 0.14 -28.75
N VAL A 675 -2.28 -0.21 -28.77
CA VAL A 675 -1.48 -0.39 -29.99
C VAL A 675 -1.76 -1.74 -30.62
N ALA A 676 -1.89 -2.81 -29.83
CA ALA A 676 -2.14 -4.16 -30.35
C ALA A 676 -3.43 -4.26 -31.18
N ALA A 677 -4.41 -3.40 -30.91
CA ALA A 677 -5.64 -3.28 -31.69
C ALA A 677 -5.47 -2.59 -33.06
N ARG A 678 -4.36 -1.88 -33.30
CA ARG A 678 -4.07 -1.13 -34.54
C ARG A 678 -2.94 -1.78 -35.31
N LYS A 679 -3.03 -1.77 -36.65
CA LYS A 679 -1.94 -2.27 -37.50
C LYS A 679 -0.82 -1.23 -37.54
N ILE A 680 0.27 -1.50 -36.83
CA ILE A 680 1.48 -0.67 -36.90
C ILE A 680 2.07 -0.80 -38.31
N PRO A 681 2.34 0.31 -39.03
CA PRO A 681 2.97 0.24 -40.33
C PRO A 681 4.31 -0.50 -40.29
N ASP A 682 4.48 -1.39 -41.25
CA ASP A 682 5.66 -2.26 -41.36
C ASP A 682 6.99 -1.48 -41.42
N ALA A 683 7.00 -0.31 -42.07
CA ALA A 683 8.19 0.53 -42.15
C ALA A 683 8.62 1.11 -40.79
N ILE A 684 7.66 1.40 -39.92
CA ILE A 684 7.91 1.98 -38.59
C ILE A 684 8.49 0.92 -37.66
N LEU A 685 7.84 -0.24 -37.62
CA LEU A 685 8.34 -1.37 -36.85
C LEU A 685 9.73 -1.79 -37.35
N GLY A 686 9.95 -1.80 -38.67
CA GLY A 686 11.26 -2.01 -39.28
C GLY A 686 12.29 -1.00 -38.78
N SER A 687 11.99 0.30 -38.84
CA SER A 687 12.90 1.36 -38.38
C SER A 687 13.29 1.23 -36.90
N LEU A 688 12.37 0.81 -36.04
CA LEU A 688 12.64 0.64 -34.60
C LEU A 688 13.39 -0.66 -34.31
N VAL A 689 13.09 -1.75 -35.02
CA VAL A 689 13.80 -3.03 -34.95
C VAL A 689 15.21 -2.92 -35.53
N GLU A 690 15.43 -2.04 -36.49
CA GLU A 690 16.73 -1.82 -37.14
C GLU A 690 17.45 -0.55 -36.65
N ASP A 691 16.93 0.11 -35.60
CA ASP A 691 17.49 1.36 -35.06
C ASP A 691 18.98 1.20 -34.75
N LEU A 692 19.78 2.24 -34.99
CA LEU A 692 21.22 2.22 -34.73
C LEU A 692 21.52 1.98 -33.24
N ASP A 693 20.71 2.55 -32.35
CA ASP A 693 20.88 2.43 -30.90
C ASP A 693 20.20 1.15 -30.38
N TYR A 694 20.98 0.31 -29.72
CA TYR A 694 20.48 -0.95 -29.19
C TYR A 694 19.45 -0.78 -28.07
N LYS A 695 19.42 0.36 -27.37
CA LYS A 695 18.44 0.62 -26.31
C LYS A 695 17.04 0.80 -26.87
N VAL A 696 16.93 1.37 -28.07
CA VAL A 696 15.66 1.46 -28.82
C VAL A 696 15.21 0.05 -29.21
N ARG A 697 16.10 -0.73 -29.84
CA ARG A 697 15.82 -2.12 -30.22
C ARG A 697 15.45 -2.99 -29.00
N ALA A 698 16.07 -2.75 -27.84
CA ALA A 698 15.80 -3.46 -26.60
C ALA A 698 14.43 -3.10 -25.99
N ALA A 699 14.02 -1.83 -26.06
CA ALA A 699 12.68 -1.40 -25.68
C ALA A 699 11.60 -2.05 -26.56
N VAL A 700 11.84 -2.10 -27.87
CA VAL A 700 10.97 -2.79 -28.84
C VAL A 700 10.90 -4.29 -28.54
N ALA A 701 12.04 -4.95 -28.35
CA ALA A 701 12.13 -6.36 -28.01
C ALA A 701 11.35 -6.71 -26.73
N ALA A 702 11.48 -5.87 -25.70
CA ALA A 702 10.75 -6.00 -24.45
C ALA A 702 9.23 -5.94 -24.64
N ALA A 703 8.76 -4.89 -25.29
CA ALA A 703 7.35 -4.65 -25.58
C ALA A 703 6.75 -5.81 -26.38
N LEU A 704 7.41 -6.19 -27.46
CA LEU A 704 6.98 -7.26 -28.35
C LEU A 704 6.96 -8.63 -27.66
N GLY A 705 7.94 -8.92 -26.80
CA GLY A 705 7.99 -10.19 -26.05
C GLY A 705 6.82 -10.36 -25.06
N GLN A 706 6.26 -9.26 -24.56
CA GLN A 706 5.13 -9.25 -23.62
C GLN A 706 3.77 -9.11 -24.31
N SER A 707 3.73 -8.57 -25.53
CA SER A 707 2.49 -8.30 -26.27
C SER A 707 1.98 -9.50 -27.09
N ASP A 708 0.71 -9.45 -27.50
CA ASP A 708 0.12 -10.37 -28.47
C ASP A 708 0.29 -9.94 -29.93
N ILE A 709 1.09 -8.90 -30.19
CA ILE A 709 1.33 -8.37 -31.55
C ILE A 709 1.96 -9.47 -32.42
N THR A 710 1.37 -9.69 -33.59
CA THR A 710 1.91 -10.63 -34.58
C THR A 710 3.12 -9.99 -35.27
N ILE A 711 4.29 -10.57 -35.06
CA ILE A 711 5.54 -10.14 -35.68
C ILE A 711 5.86 -11.15 -36.76
N ASP A 712 6.20 -10.67 -37.96
CA ASP A 712 6.66 -11.57 -39.00
C ASP A 712 7.96 -12.28 -38.59
N ARG A 713 8.20 -13.43 -39.21
CA ARG A 713 9.34 -14.29 -38.89
C ARG A 713 10.69 -13.60 -39.12
N HIS A 714 10.79 -12.63 -40.04
CA HIS A 714 12.04 -11.95 -40.35
C HIS A 714 12.43 -10.99 -39.22
N ARG A 715 11.52 -10.14 -38.75
CA ARG A 715 11.77 -9.21 -37.63
C ARG A 715 11.97 -9.92 -36.30
N LEU A 716 11.20 -10.98 -36.05
CA LEU A 716 11.41 -11.81 -34.86
C LEU A 716 12.82 -12.42 -34.86
N LYS A 717 13.28 -12.92 -36.02
CA LYS A 717 14.67 -13.36 -36.17
C LYS A 717 15.66 -12.22 -35.98
N ALA A 718 15.40 -11.02 -36.49
CA ALA A 718 16.29 -9.87 -36.31
C ALA A 718 16.51 -9.53 -34.82
N LEU A 719 15.45 -9.59 -34.00
CA LEU A 719 15.55 -9.35 -32.55
C LEU A 719 16.13 -10.54 -31.78
N LEU A 720 15.74 -11.78 -32.13
CA LEU A 720 16.30 -12.99 -31.51
C LEU A 720 17.80 -13.13 -31.79
N PHE A 721 18.24 -12.74 -32.98
CA PHE A 721 19.63 -12.85 -33.41
C PHE A 721 20.32 -11.49 -33.52
N ASP A 722 19.85 -10.48 -32.77
CA ASP A 722 20.41 -9.13 -32.77
C ASP A 722 21.91 -9.14 -32.44
N ARG A 723 22.70 -8.24 -33.02
CA ARG A 723 24.13 -8.12 -32.69
C ARG A 723 24.41 -7.77 -31.22
N ASN A 724 23.43 -7.22 -30.50
CA ASN A 724 23.54 -6.86 -29.09
C ASN A 724 22.72 -7.82 -28.22
N TRP A 725 23.41 -8.47 -27.27
CA TRP A 725 22.83 -9.44 -26.36
C TRP A 725 21.70 -8.91 -25.49
N HIS A 726 21.74 -7.62 -25.11
CA HIS A 726 20.68 -7.02 -24.30
C HIS A 726 19.33 -7.01 -25.04
N VAL A 727 19.33 -6.79 -26.37
CA VAL A 727 18.10 -6.85 -27.18
C VAL A 727 17.49 -8.26 -27.13
N ARG A 728 18.33 -9.28 -27.33
CA ARG A 728 17.91 -10.69 -27.27
C ARG A 728 17.36 -11.05 -25.89
N GLU A 729 18.07 -10.64 -24.84
CA GLU A 729 17.67 -10.86 -23.45
C GLU A 729 16.28 -10.27 -23.15
N ARG A 730 16.04 -9.01 -23.57
CA ARG A 730 14.77 -8.32 -23.33
C ARG A 730 13.60 -9.04 -23.99
N LEU A 731 13.78 -9.52 -25.22
CA LEU A 731 12.78 -10.32 -25.93
C LEU A 731 12.50 -11.64 -25.19
N LEU A 732 13.55 -12.41 -24.88
CA LEU A 732 13.42 -13.72 -24.22
C LEU A 732 12.79 -13.61 -22.83
N GLN A 733 13.11 -12.55 -22.07
CA GLN A 733 12.48 -12.27 -20.78
C GLN A 733 10.98 -12.01 -20.92
N GLY A 734 10.57 -11.19 -21.90
CA GLY A 734 9.15 -10.94 -22.18
C GLY A 734 8.41 -12.23 -22.51
N LEU A 735 8.96 -13.04 -23.42
CA LEU A 735 8.39 -14.33 -23.81
C LEU A 735 8.32 -15.34 -22.66
N SER A 736 9.34 -15.35 -21.79
CA SER A 736 9.38 -16.21 -20.62
C SER A 736 8.28 -15.89 -19.61
N SER A 737 7.84 -14.63 -19.52
CA SER A 737 6.71 -14.23 -18.67
C SER A 737 5.32 -14.47 -19.30
N ARG A 738 5.24 -14.78 -20.60
CA ARG A 738 3.97 -14.96 -21.32
C ARG A 738 3.31 -16.30 -20.95
N GLN A 739 1.99 -16.28 -20.77
CA GLN A 739 1.19 -17.49 -20.47
C GLN A 739 0.82 -18.29 -21.73
N GLY A 740 0.80 -17.65 -22.90
CA GLY A 740 0.49 -18.29 -24.19
C GLY A 740 1.58 -19.24 -24.70
N SER A 741 1.26 -20.00 -25.74
CA SER A 741 2.22 -20.88 -26.41
C SER A 741 3.36 -20.06 -27.01
N THR A 742 4.59 -20.45 -26.71
CA THR A 742 5.82 -19.85 -27.25
C THR A 742 6.58 -20.83 -28.15
N THR A 743 5.89 -21.89 -28.58
CA THR A 743 6.48 -23.02 -29.31
C THR A 743 7.17 -22.61 -30.61
N ASP A 744 6.56 -21.75 -31.42
CA ASP A 744 7.15 -21.31 -32.70
C ASP A 744 8.46 -20.51 -32.50
N VAL A 745 8.52 -19.72 -31.44
CA VAL A 745 9.73 -18.95 -31.09
C VAL A 745 10.80 -19.87 -30.51
N ALA A 746 10.40 -20.83 -29.68
CA ALA A 746 11.29 -21.87 -29.17
C ALA A 746 11.89 -22.70 -30.33
N ASP A 747 11.09 -23.04 -31.34
CA ASP A 747 11.54 -23.74 -32.56
C ASP A 747 12.56 -22.90 -33.35
N LEU A 748 12.31 -21.59 -33.47
CA LEU A 748 13.27 -20.66 -34.09
C LEU A 748 14.59 -20.56 -33.32
N ALA A 749 14.53 -20.46 -32.00
CA ALA A 749 15.72 -20.39 -31.16
C ALA A 749 16.51 -21.71 -31.20
N PHE A 750 15.80 -22.85 -31.20
CA PHE A 750 16.40 -24.18 -31.26
C PHE A 750 17.08 -24.48 -32.61
N ALA A 751 16.52 -23.97 -33.73
CA ALA A 751 17.05 -24.21 -35.07
C ALA A 751 18.50 -23.72 -35.28
N ASP A 752 18.97 -22.77 -34.46
CA ASP A 752 20.35 -22.27 -34.50
C ASP A 752 20.99 -22.24 -33.10
N GLU A 753 21.04 -23.43 -32.49
CA GLU A 753 21.58 -23.64 -31.14
C GLU A 753 22.99 -23.04 -30.96
N ALA A 754 23.85 -23.14 -31.98
CA ALA A 754 25.23 -22.71 -31.92
C ALA A 754 25.37 -21.22 -31.61
N VAL A 755 24.45 -20.39 -32.10
CA VAL A 755 24.47 -18.94 -31.90
C VAL A 755 24.27 -18.53 -30.44
N TRP A 756 23.67 -19.38 -29.61
CA TRP A 756 23.42 -19.08 -28.21
C TRP A 756 24.56 -19.50 -27.27
N ARG A 757 25.38 -20.47 -27.68
CA ARG A 757 26.41 -21.07 -26.81
C ARG A 757 27.42 -20.05 -26.29
N ASP A 758 27.81 -19.09 -27.12
CA ASP A 758 28.82 -18.09 -26.80
C ASP A 758 28.22 -16.78 -26.23
N GLY A 759 26.90 -16.72 -26.00
CA GLY A 759 26.24 -15.53 -25.46
C GLY A 759 26.42 -15.35 -23.95
N PRO A 760 26.14 -14.17 -23.38
CA PRO A 760 26.15 -13.95 -21.93
C PRO A 760 25.22 -14.92 -21.20
N GLN A 761 25.61 -15.36 -20.01
CA GLN A 761 24.89 -16.36 -19.23
C GLN A 761 23.41 -16.02 -19.05
N ALA A 762 23.06 -14.77 -18.72
CA ALA A 762 21.67 -14.33 -18.57
C ALA A 762 20.81 -14.61 -19.82
N VAL A 763 21.38 -14.47 -21.02
CA VAL A 763 20.70 -14.79 -22.29
C VAL A 763 20.56 -16.29 -22.48
N ARG A 764 21.62 -17.06 -22.18
CA ARG A 764 21.61 -18.52 -22.27
C ARG A 764 20.57 -19.12 -21.31
N VAL A 765 20.46 -18.60 -20.09
CA VAL A 765 19.41 -18.97 -19.14
C VAL A 765 18.03 -18.59 -19.68
N ALA A 766 17.85 -17.39 -20.22
CA ALA A 766 16.56 -16.94 -20.75
C ALA A 766 16.07 -17.80 -21.93
N VAL A 767 16.96 -18.23 -22.85
CA VAL A 767 16.57 -19.13 -23.94
C VAL A 767 16.30 -20.56 -23.44
N GLN A 768 17.07 -21.07 -22.46
CA GLN A 768 16.79 -22.37 -21.85
C GLN A 768 15.42 -22.40 -21.17
N ARG A 769 15.03 -21.32 -20.46
CA ARG A 769 13.69 -21.17 -19.87
C ARG A 769 12.59 -21.26 -20.93
N LEU A 770 12.78 -20.62 -22.08
CA LEU A 770 11.85 -20.68 -23.20
C LEU A 770 11.69 -22.11 -23.72
N LEU A 771 12.79 -22.82 -23.95
CA LEU A 771 12.80 -24.20 -24.45
C LEU A 771 12.13 -25.17 -23.47
N LEU A 772 12.47 -25.07 -22.17
CA LEU A 772 11.88 -25.87 -21.09
C LEU A 772 10.36 -25.70 -21.03
N LYS A 773 9.87 -24.45 -21.04
CA LYS A 773 8.42 -24.16 -21.08
C LYS A 773 7.75 -24.76 -22.31
N ALA A 774 8.39 -24.69 -23.47
CA ALA A 774 7.87 -25.20 -24.73
C ALA A 774 8.02 -26.73 -24.91
N GLY A 775 8.68 -27.42 -23.96
CA GLY A 775 8.97 -28.85 -24.08
C GLY A 775 9.92 -29.19 -25.21
N ARG A 776 10.87 -28.30 -25.50
CA ARG A 776 11.92 -28.53 -26.49
C ARG A 776 13.21 -29.01 -25.84
N PRO A 777 14.06 -29.75 -26.57
CA PRO A 777 15.37 -30.15 -26.05
C PRO A 777 16.18 -28.92 -25.63
N ALA A 778 16.89 -29.05 -24.51
CA ALA A 778 17.77 -28.01 -24.00
C ALA A 778 18.99 -27.80 -24.93
N ILE A 779 19.52 -26.58 -24.91
CA ILE A 779 20.83 -26.28 -25.47
C ILE A 779 21.89 -27.03 -24.65
N ARG A 780 22.99 -27.48 -25.27
CA ARG A 780 24.14 -28.12 -24.61
C ARG A 780 24.93 -27.11 -23.78
N ASP A 781 24.34 -26.70 -22.66
CA ASP A 781 24.90 -25.84 -21.63
C ASP A 781 24.26 -26.27 -20.29
N GLU A 782 24.96 -27.12 -19.55
CA GLU A 782 24.47 -27.70 -18.30
C GLU A 782 24.23 -26.63 -17.23
N GLU A 783 25.08 -25.61 -17.14
CA GLU A 783 24.99 -24.56 -16.13
C GLU A 783 23.75 -23.68 -16.37
N SER A 784 23.55 -23.20 -17.59
CA SER A 784 22.39 -22.36 -17.90
C SER A 784 21.08 -23.14 -17.88
N PHE A 785 21.10 -24.43 -18.25
CA PHE A 785 19.96 -25.33 -18.10
C PHE A 785 19.55 -25.46 -16.63
N ARG A 786 20.52 -25.72 -15.76
CA ARG A 786 20.33 -25.84 -14.31
C ARG A 786 19.72 -24.56 -13.71
N ASN A 787 20.26 -23.38 -14.02
CA ASN A 787 19.73 -22.11 -13.51
C ASN A 787 18.30 -21.85 -14.05
N ALA A 788 18.04 -22.16 -15.33
CA ALA A 788 16.73 -22.02 -15.93
C ALA A 788 15.68 -22.91 -15.25
N LEU A 789 16.02 -24.19 -15.03
CA LEU A 789 15.14 -25.16 -14.37
C LEU A 789 14.91 -24.79 -12.90
N PHE A 790 15.95 -24.41 -12.16
CA PHE A 790 15.83 -23.89 -10.79
C PHE A 790 14.85 -22.72 -10.74
N GLY A 791 15.06 -21.70 -11.59
CA GLY A 791 14.21 -20.51 -11.60
C GLY A 791 12.75 -20.81 -11.93
N LEU A 792 12.47 -21.74 -12.85
CA LEU A 792 11.10 -22.17 -13.16
C LEU A 792 10.44 -22.91 -11.99
N LEU A 793 11.15 -23.85 -11.35
CA LEU A 793 10.65 -24.57 -10.18
C LEU A 793 10.41 -23.63 -9.00
N ARG A 794 11.34 -22.71 -8.74
CA ARG A 794 11.20 -21.69 -7.69
C ARG A 794 10.01 -20.77 -7.95
N GLU A 795 9.81 -20.34 -9.20
CA GLU A 795 8.65 -19.51 -9.58
C GLU A 795 7.32 -20.28 -9.44
N LEU A 796 7.28 -21.57 -9.80
CA LEU A 796 6.11 -22.44 -9.56
C LEU A 796 5.81 -22.59 -8.07
N LYS A 797 6.83 -22.85 -7.26
CA LYS A 797 6.72 -22.93 -5.78
C LYS A 797 6.28 -21.61 -5.17
N SER A 798 6.76 -20.50 -5.72
CA SER A 798 6.34 -19.16 -5.30
C SER A 798 4.91 -18.79 -5.75
N GLY A 799 4.36 -19.50 -6.75
CA GLY A 799 3.10 -19.10 -7.39
C GLY A 799 3.22 -17.85 -8.27
N ALA A 800 4.43 -17.35 -8.54
CA ALA A 800 4.68 -16.28 -9.51
C ALA A 800 4.50 -16.74 -10.96
N LEU A 801 4.56 -18.06 -11.21
CA LEU A 801 4.32 -18.67 -12.50
C LEU A 801 3.27 -19.79 -12.37
N THR A 802 2.31 -19.79 -13.29
CA THR A 802 1.34 -20.88 -13.48
C THR A 802 1.52 -21.47 -14.86
N LEU A 803 1.66 -22.79 -14.94
CA LEU A 803 1.83 -23.53 -16.21
C LEU A 803 0.77 -24.62 -16.34
N PRO A 804 0.48 -25.09 -17.57
CA PRO A 804 -0.30 -26.30 -17.79
C PRO A 804 0.24 -27.49 -16.96
N ALA A 805 -0.65 -28.31 -16.44
CA ALA A 805 -0.30 -29.37 -15.49
C ALA A 805 0.72 -30.37 -16.06
N ASP A 806 0.65 -30.67 -17.36
CA ASP A 806 1.59 -31.55 -18.06
C ASP A 806 3.00 -30.96 -18.12
N VAL A 807 3.11 -29.65 -18.36
CA VAL A 807 4.40 -28.94 -18.37
C VAL A 807 4.97 -28.89 -16.96
N GLN A 808 4.14 -28.57 -15.96
CA GLN A 808 4.57 -28.55 -14.56
C GLN A 808 5.09 -29.92 -14.10
N SER A 809 4.35 -31.00 -14.38
CA SER A 809 4.80 -32.36 -14.04
C SER A 809 6.12 -32.73 -14.72
N ARG A 810 6.33 -32.31 -15.96
CA ARG A 810 7.59 -32.54 -16.69
C ARG A 810 8.78 -31.84 -16.02
N LEU A 811 8.65 -30.54 -15.72
CA LEU A 811 9.69 -29.77 -15.06
C LEU A 811 10.04 -30.34 -13.67
N ILE A 812 9.03 -30.75 -12.89
CA ILE A 812 9.24 -31.41 -11.59
C ILE A 812 10.02 -32.71 -11.78
N ASN A 813 9.63 -33.56 -12.73
CA ASN A 813 10.33 -34.82 -12.98
C ASN A 813 11.77 -34.61 -13.45
N GLU A 814 12.01 -33.63 -14.32
CA GLU A 814 13.36 -33.23 -14.73
C GLU A 814 14.20 -32.76 -13.53
N GLY A 815 13.60 -31.98 -12.63
CA GLY A 815 14.29 -31.54 -11.41
C GLY A 815 14.59 -32.67 -10.43
N LEU A 816 13.69 -33.65 -10.29
CA LEU A 816 13.90 -34.81 -9.40
C LEU A 816 15.06 -35.72 -9.84
N VAL A 817 15.42 -35.72 -11.13
CA VAL A 817 16.55 -36.50 -11.66
C VAL A 817 17.80 -35.64 -11.91
N ALA A 818 17.74 -34.34 -11.61
CA ALA A 818 18.86 -33.43 -11.79
C ALA A 818 20.00 -33.77 -10.81
N ARG A 819 21.25 -33.64 -11.26
CA ARG A 819 22.45 -33.86 -10.41
C ARG A 819 22.71 -32.70 -9.45
N ASP A 820 22.19 -31.52 -9.76
CA ASP A 820 22.33 -30.34 -8.91
C ASP A 820 21.35 -30.43 -7.74
N TRP A 821 21.90 -30.35 -6.53
CA TRP A 821 21.16 -30.56 -5.30
C TRP A 821 20.11 -29.47 -5.04
N LEU A 822 20.34 -28.23 -5.52
CA LEU A 822 19.43 -27.11 -5.32
C LEU A 822 18.19 -27.27 -6.21
N VAL A 823 18.40 -27.65 -7.48
CA VAL A 823 17.31 -28.01 -8.40
C VAL A 823 16.49 -29.18 -7.86
N GLU A 824 17.15 -30.24 -7.39
CA GLU A 824 16.50 -31.41 -6.82
C GLU A 824 15.68 -31.06 -5.57
N ALA A 825 16.19 -30.17 -4.70
CA ALA A 825 15.49 -29.70 -3.51
C ALA A 825 14.19 -28.95 -3.86
N GLU A 826 14.22 -28.07 -4.86
CA GLU A 826 13.00 -27.37 -5.32
C GLU A 826 11.98 -28.34 -5.92
N ALA A 827 12.44 -29.31 -6.70
CA ALA A 827 11.58 -30.34 -7.28
C ALA A 827 10.95 -31.24 -6.22
N LYS A 828 11.72 -31.68 -5.21
CA LYS A 828 11.21 -32.46 -4.06
C LYS A 828 10.16 -31.70 -3.28
N ALA A 829 10.38 -30.40 -3.05
CA ALA A 829 9.42 -29.54 -2.37
C ALA A 829 8.07 -29.48 -3.12
N LEU A 830 8.10 -29.43 -4.46
CA LEU A 830 6.90 -29.45 -5.30
C LEU A 830 6.27 -30.85 -5.43
N ALA A 831 7.08 -31.91 -5.51
CA ALA A 831 6.63 -33.28 -5.72
C ALA A 831 6.03 -33.93 -4.46
N GLY A 832 6.58 -33.61 -3.29
CA GLY A 832 6.27 -34.29 -2.04
C GLY A 832 4.80 -34.19 -1.61
N HIS A 833 4.02 -33.21 -2.07
CA HIS A 833 2.71 -32.95 -1.47
C HIS A 833 1.73 -32.16 -2.37
N ARG A 834 0.58 -32.79 -2.67
CA ARG A 834 -0.74 -32.12 -2.85
C ARG A 834 -1.20 -31.32 -1.60
N ALA A 835 -0.41 -31.32 -0.53
CA ALA A 835 -0.63 -30.55 0.71
C ALA A 835 0.44 -29.47 0.99
N ALA A 836 1.47 -29.28 0.14
CA ALA A 836 2.54 -28.28 0.33
C ALA A 836 2.47 -27.12 -0.68
N ILE A 837 1.28 -26.81 -1.18
CA ILE A 837 0.95 -25.46 -1.69
C ILE A 837 1.08 -24.41 -0.54
N VAL A 838 1.21 -24.91 0.68
CA VAL A 838 1.31 -24.24 1.97
C VAL A 838 2.55 -23.35 2.17
N ALA A 839 3.72 -23.69 1.61
CA ALA A 839 4.93 -22.86 1.76
C ALA A 839 5.15 -21.98 0.52
N GLY A 840 4.19 -21.09 0.24
CA GLY A 840 4.38 -20.05 -0.76
C GLY A 840 5.47 -19.04 -0.35
N PRO A 841 5.84 -18.10 -1.23
CA PRO A 841 6.94 -17.15 -1.03
C PRO A 841 6.62 -16.13 0.07
N ASN A 842 5.31 -15.89 0.27
CA ASN A 842 4.78 -15.16 1.40
C ASN A 842 5.21 -15.80 2.72
N ASN A 843 5.40 -17.12 2.82
CA ASN A 843 5.88 -17.77 4.04
C ASN A 843 7.35 -17.44 4.34
N SER A 844 8.27 -17.51 3.38
CA SER A 844 9.69 -17.15 3.64
C SER A 844 9.85 -15.68 4.01
N LYS A 845 9.16 -14.78 3.30
CA LYS A 845 9.16 -13.34 3.61
C LYS A 845 8.46 -13.05 4.94
N GLU A 846 7.32 -13.69 5.21
CA GLU A 846 6.59 -13.58 6.49
C GLU A 846 7.45 -14.09 7.65
N MET A 847 8.05 -15.28 7.53
CA MET A 847 8.96 -15.87 8.53
C MET A 847 10.12 -14.94 8.85
N PHE A 848 10.74 -14.34 7.83
CA PHE A 848 11.84 -13.41 8.02
C PHE A 848 11.38 -12.12 8.71
N ARG A 849 10.25 -11.52 8.31
CA ARG A 849 9.68 -10.33 8.97
C ARG A 849 9.26 -10.59 10.42
N ARG A 850 8.96 -11.85 10.79
CA ARG A 850 8.68 -12.24 12.18
C ARG A 850 9.91 -12.23 13.09
N LEU A 851 11.13 -12.08 12.56
CA LEU A 851 12.32 -11.86 13.38
C LEU A 851 12.24 -10.57 14.19
N ARG A 852 11.38 -9.62 13.79
CA ARG A 852 11.09 -8.44 14.59
C ARG A 852 10.65 -8.80 16.02
N ASP A 853 11.29 -8.16 16.99
CA ASP A 853 11.20 -8.34 18.45
C ASP A 853 11.69 -9.70 18.97
N ARG A 854 12.41 -10.46 18.12
CA ARG A 854 13.15 -11.67 18.50
C ARG A 854 14.63 -11.38 18.42
N ARG A 855 15.43 -12.14 19.17
CA ARG A 855 16.89 -12.11 19.07
C ARG A 855 17.35 -13.23 18.17
N SER A 856 18.18 -12.88 17.19
CA SER A 856 18.85 -13.83 16.31
C SER A 856 20.32 -13.44 16.19
N LEU A 857 21.17 -14.45 16.03
CA LEU A 857 22.60 -14.27 15.79
C LEU A 857 22.89 -14.61 14.33
N GLN A 858 23.63 -13.72 13.68
CA GLN A 858 24.13 -13.86 12.32
C GLN A 858 25.65 -13.80 12.35
N ILE A 859 26.29 -14.80 11.75
CA ILE A 859 27.76 -14.82 11.62
C ILE A 859 28.14 -14.41 10.20
N ALA A 860 28.86 -13.30 10.09
CA ALA A 860 29.37 -12.76 8.83
C ALA A 860 30.72 -13.38 8.49
N LEU A 861 30.77 -14.09 7.37
CA LEU A 861 31.97 -14.77 6.87
C LEU A 861 32.79 -13.80 6.01
N ASP A 862 33.31 -12.73 6.62
CA ASP A 862 34.15 -11.70 5.97
C ASP A 862 35.59 -12.18 5.72
N VAL A 863 35.73 -13.41 5.27
CA VAL A 863 37.00 -14.07 4.97
C VAL A 863 37.21 -14.15 3.46
N ARG A 864 38.46 -14.37 3.03
CA ARG A 864 38.79 -14.53 1.60
C ARG A 864 38.94 -15.98 1.17
N ASP A 865 39.08 -16.89 2.13
CA ASP A 865 39.25 -18.31 1.88
C ASP A 865 37.94 -19.07 2.10
N LEU A 866 37.51 -19.80 1.07
CA LEU A 866 36.24 -20.53 1.09
C LEU A 866 36.27 -21.72 2.06
N GLN A 867 37.42 -22.39 2.24
CA GLN A 867 37.50 -23.52 3.17
C GLN A 867 37.40 -23.05 4.61
N GLN A 868 38.06 -21.93 4.94
CA GLN A 868 37.89 -21.24 6.22
C GLN A 868 36.43 -20.83 6.43
N ALA A 869 35.78 -20.25 5.42
CA ALA A 869 34.37 -19.86 5.51
C ALA A 869 33.46 -21.06 5.84
N VAL A 870 33.65 -22.19 5.15
CA VAL A 870 32.91 -23.44 5.41
C VAL A 870 33.15 -23.94 6.83
N ALA A 871 34.40 -24.02 7.27
CA ALA A 871 34.74 -24.49 8.61
C ALA A 871 34.11 -23.62 9.70
N VAL A 872 34.11 -22.29 9.53
CA VAL A 872 33.47 -21.36 10.47
C VAL A 872 31.94 -21.47 10.41
N ALA A 873 31.34 -21.67 9.23
CA ALA A 873 29.90 -21.87 9.08
C ALA A 873 29.43 -23.13 9.83
N GLU A 874 30.10 -24.26 9.63
CA GLU A 874 29.82 -25.51 10.33
C GLU A 874 29.94 -25.34 11.85
N ALA A 875 31.00 -24.67 12.30
CA ALA A 875 31.22 -24.35 13.72
C ALA A 875 30.08 -23.50 14.31
N ALA A 876 29.68 -22.44 13.61
CA ALA A 876 28.60 -21.56 14.04
C ALA A 876 27.26 -22.29 14.12
N VAL A 877 26.93 -23.10 13.12
CA VAL A 877 25.68 -23.87 13.07
C VAL A 877 25.65 -24.95 14.16
N ALA A 878 26.77 -25.64 14.39
CA ALA A 878 26.92 -26.58 15.50
C ALA A 878 26.74 -25.91 16.88
N ALA A 879 27.09 -24.62 17.00
CA ALA A 879 26.86 -23.82 18.20
C ALA A 879 25.41 -23.31 18.34
N GLY A 880 24.56 -23.47 17.31
CA GLY A 880 23.15 -23.09 17.32
C GLY A 880 22.81 -21.81 16.54
N VAL A 881 23.79 -21.22 15.83
CA VAL A 881 23.55 -20.10 14.90
C VAL A 881 22.70 -20.58 13.73
N ARG A 882 21.76 -19.75 13.28
CA ARG A 882 20.84 -20.07 12.17
C ARG A 882 20.94 -19.12 10.97
N LEU A 883 21.59 -17.97 11.13
CA LEU A 883 21.85 -17.04 10.04
C LEU A 883 23.36 -17.05 9.75
N ILE A 884 23.72 -17.44 8.54
CA ILE A 884 25.11 -17.44 8.06
C ILE A 884 25.18 -16.47 6.91
N GLU A 885 25.97 -15.42 7.06
CA GLU A 885 26.15 -14.40 6.05
C GLU A 885 27.42 -14.66 5.25
N ILE A 886 27.26 -14.72 3.93
CA ILE A 886 28.36 -14.77 2.98
C ILE A 886 28.74 -13.32 2.70
N GLY A 887 29.75 -12.85 3.43
CA GLY A 887 30.18 -11.46 3.39
C GLY A 887 30.65 -11.02 2.01
N ASP A 888 30.56 -9.72 1.76
CA ASP A 888 30.99 -9.12 0.51
C ASP A 888 32.47 -9.43 0.14
N PRO A 889 33.43 -9.60 1.08
CA PRO A 889 34.80 -9.93 0.74
C PRO A 889 34.93 -11.36 0.20
N LEU A 890 34.14 -12.29 0.73
CA LEU A 890 34.10 -13.67 0.29
C LEU A 890 33.45 -13.79 -1.09
N ILE A 891 32.32 -13.09 -1.31
CA ILE A 891 31.67 -13.05 -2.63
C ILE A 891 32.60 -12.42 -3.67
N LYS A 892 33.32 -11.34 -3.33
CA LYS A 892 34.28 -10.69 -4.25
C LYS A 892 35.50 -11.56 -4.56
N SER A 893 35.97 -12.36 -3.61
CA SER A 893 37.16 -13.21 -3.80
C SER A 893 36.85 -14.55 -4.46
N ALA A 894 35.77 -15.22 -4.06
CA ALA A 894 35.41 -16.55 -4.51
C ALA A 894 34.27 -16.57 -5.54
N GLY A 895 33.54 -15.46 -5.73
CA GLY A 895 32.34 -15.38 -6.55
C GLY A 895 31.08 -15.88 -5.83
N VAL A 896 29.92 -15.75 -6.48
CA VAL A 896 28.63 -16.20 -5.94
C VAL A 896 28.56 -17.69 -5.63
N ARG A 897 29.47 -18.51 -6.18
CA ARG A 897 29.59 -19.95 -5.85
C ARG A 897 29.82 -20.20 -4.36
N ALA A 898 30.42 -19.25 -3.62
CA ALA A 898 30.61 -19.37 -2.18
C ALA A 898 29.28 -19.56 -1.43
N ILE A 899 28.21 -18.92 -1.92
CA ILE A 899 26.85 -19.06 -1.38
C ILE A 899 26.41 -20.52 -1.44
N GLY A 900 26.52 -21.14 -2.62
CA GLY A 900 26.08 -22.52 -2.84
C GLY A 900 26.92 -23.55 -2.09
N GLU A 901 28.24 -23.36 -2.02
CA GLU A 901 29.13 -24.25 -1.30
C GLU A 901 28.86 -24.21 0.21
N VAL A 902 28.70 -23.03 0.81
CA VAL A 902 28.34 -22.92 2.24
C VAL A 902 26.93 -23.48 2.48
N LYS A 903 25.94 -23.10 1.66
CA LYS A 903 24.56 -23.59 1.82
C LYS A 903 24.46 -25.12 1.77
N LYS A 904 25.29 -25.77 0.95
CA LYS A 904 25.33 -27.24 0.85
C LYS A 904 25.86 -27.92 2.12
N GLN A 905 26.81 -27.30 2.82
CA GLN A 905 27.38 -27.86 4.06
C GLN A 905 26.48 -27.60 5.27
N VAL A 906 25.74 -26.48 5.27
CA VAL A 906 24.79 -26.11 6.33
C VAL A 906 23.37 -25.89 5.79
N PRO A 907 22.71 -26.92 5.22
CA PRO A 907 21.42 -26.78 4.55
C PRO A 907 20.28 -26.30 5.46
N GLU A 908 20.41 -26.53 6.77
CA GLU A 908 19.48 -26.09 7.82
C GLU A 908 19.64 -24.61 8.23
N ALA A 909 20.75 -23.97 7.85
CA ALA A 909 20.97 -22.56 8.10
C ALA A 909 20.31 -21.71 7.00
N THR A 910 19.81 -20.54 7.39
CA THR A 910 19.41 -19.48 6.46
C THR A 910 20.66 -18.75 6.01
N VAL A 911 20.97 -18.82 4.71
CA VAL A 911 22.14 -18.17 4.13
C VAL A 911 21.77 -16.78 3.63
N VAL A 912 22.43 -15.75 4.17
CA VAL A 912 22.31 -14.34 3.77
C VAL A 912 23.43 -14.03 2.78
N ALA A 913 23.09 -13.54 1.58
CA ALA A 913 24.08 -13.09 0.61
C ALA A 913 24.24 -11.56 0.69
N GLU A 914 25.40 -11.11 1.14
CA GLU A 914 25.76 -9.69 1.23
C GLU A 914 26.24 -9.17 -0.14
N MET A 915 25.30 -8.83 -1.01
CA MET A 915 25.60 -8.41 -2.39
C MET A 915 26.03 -6.94 -2.49
N MET A 916 25.63 -6.09 -1.53
CA MET A 916 26.04 -4.67 -1.37
C MET A 916 26.00 -3.83 -2.64
N SER A 917 24.99 -4.05 -3.49
CA SER A 917 24.79 -3.29 -4.74
C SER A 917 23.75 -2.19 -4.58
N ALA A 918 24.05 -0.99 -5.10
CA ALA A 918 23.13 0.15 -5.11
C ALA A 918 22.30 0.25 -6.41
N ASP A 919 22.71 -0.50 -7.44
CA ASP A 919 22.05 -0.59 -8.75
C ASP A 919 21.91 -2.07 -9.17
N TRP A 920 21.34 -2.30 -10.35
CA TRP A 920 21.08 -3.65 -10.89
C TRP A 920 20.30 -4.57 -9.93
N GLY A 921 19.41 -4.00 -9.10
CA GLY A 921 18.80 -4.70 -7.96
C GLY A 921 18.09 -6.02 -8.31
N ARG A 922 17.47 -6.10 -9.50
CA ARG A 922 16.87 -7.35 -10.01
C ARG A 922 17.91 -8.46 -10.14
N ASP A 923 19.03 -8.16 -10.78
CA ASP A 923 20.03 -9.14 -11.19
C ASP A 923 20.81 -9.64 -9.97
N GLN A 924 21.04 -8.78 -8.97
CA GLN A 924 21.64 -9.17 -7.69
C GLN A 924 20.81 -10.22 -6.95
N VAL A 925 19.48 -10.02 -6.91
CA VAL A 925 18.58 -10.99 -6.28
C VAL A 925 18.54 -12.31 -7.05
N VAL A 926 18.53 -12.25 -8.39
CA VAL A 926 18.57 -13.45 -9.24
C VAL A 926 19.87 -14.23 -9.01
N LEU A 927 21.03 -13.56 -9.08
CA LEU A 927 22.34 -14.20 -8.90
C LEU A 927 22.47 -14.88 -7.54
N ALA A 928 22.10 -14.18 -6.46
CA ALA A 928 22.17 -14.73 -5.12
C ALA A 928 21.20 -15.91 -4.94
N SER A 929 19.96 -15.78 -5.42
CA SER A 929 18.96 -16.85 -5.31
C SER A 929 19.34 -18.10 -6.11
N GLU A 930 19.85 -17.94 -7.34
CA GLU A 930 20.33 -19.06 -8.17
C GLU A 930 21.58 -19.74 -7.58
N ALA A 931 22.33 -19.03 -6.75
CA ALA A 931 23.44 -19.59 -5.99
C ALA A 931 23.00 -20.26 -4.68
N GLY A 932 21.73 -20.17 -4.28
CA GLY A 932 21.18 -20.82 -3.09
C GLY A 932 20.98 -19.92 -1.87
N ALA A 933 21.05 -18.59 -2.03
CA ALA A 933 20.76 -17.66 -0.93
C ALA A 933 19.29 -17.74 -0.50
N ASP A 934 19.08 -17.68 0.82
CA ASP A 934 17.75 -17.63 1.43
C ASP A 934 17.30 -16.19 1.70
N VAL A 935 18.24 -15.25 1.84
CA VAL A 935 18.03 -13.80 2.04
C VAL A 935 19.08 -13.03 1.23
N VAL A 936 18.70 -11.88 0.66
CA VAL A 936 19.62 -10.99 -0.05
C VAL A 936 19.75 -9.67 0.70
N LEU A 937 20.99 -9.24 0.94
CA LEU A 937 21.32 -7.95 1.51
C LEU A 937 21.90 -7.02 0.43
N LEU A 938 21.25 -5.87 0.24
CA LEU A 938 21.69 -4.77 -0.64
C LEU A 938 22.08 -3.54 0.19
N ILE A 939 22.68 -2.53 -0.46
CA ILE A 939 23.15 -1.32 0.21
C ILE A 939 22.32 -0.08 -0.15
N GLY A 940 22.02 0.75 0.85
CA GLY A 940 21.64 2.15 0.65
C GLY A 940 22.88 2.97 0.28
N PRO A 941 22.89 3.69 -0.85
CA PRO A 941 21.84 4.64 -1.23
C PRO A 941 21.08 4.25 -2.51
N ALA A 942 20.73 2.96 -2.68
CA ALA A 942 19.95 2.49 -3.82
C ALA A 942 18.70 3.36 -4.08
N SER A 943 18.43 3.64 -5.36
CA SER A 943 17.24 4.38 -5.77
C SER A 943 15.96 3.56 -5.53
N VAL A 944 14.81 4.23 -5.36
CA VAL A 944 13.49 3.55 -5.29
C VAL A 944 13.27 2.65 -6.51
N ALA A 945 13.74 3.06 -7.70
CA ALA A 945 13.63 2.24 -8.91
C ALA A 945 14.46 0.94 -8.83
N SER A 946 15.70 1.03 -8.36
CA SER A 946 16.58 -0.14 -8.14
C SER A 946 15.99 -1.09 -7.11
N VAL A 947 15.52 -0.56 -5.98
CA VAL A 947 14.91 -1.34 -4.89
C VAL A 947 13.59 -1.95 -5.36
N SER A 948 12.76 -1.24 -6.13
CA SER A 948 11.53 -1.79 -6.70
C SER A 948 11.82 -2.95 -7.65
N ALA A 949 12.87 -2.85 -8.47
CA ALA A 949 13.29 -3.94 -9.36
C ALA A 949 13.80 -5.16 -8.56
N ALA A 950 14.57 -4.93 -7.48
CA ALA A 950 15.00 -5.98 -6.56
C ALA A 950 13.81 -6.64 -5.86
N VAL A 951 12.85 -5.85 -5.36
CA VAL A 951 11.62 -6.35 -4.72
C VAL A 951 10.80 -7.18 -5.72
N GLY A 952 10.72 -6.78 -6.99
CA GLY A 952 10.09 -7.56 -8.04
C GLY A 952 10.72 -8.96 -8.18
N ALA A 953 12.05 -9.05 -8.23
CA ALA A 953 12.76 -10.32 -8.27
C ALA A 953 12.60 -11.12 -6.95
N SER A 954 12.68 -10.44 -5.81
CA SER A 954 12.51 -11.00 -4.46
C SER A 954 11.14 -11.65 -4.29
N ARG A 955 10.07 -11.00 -4.76
CA ARG A 955 8.71 -11.56 -4.77
C ARG A 955 8.62 -12.76 -5.69
N ARG A 956 9.16 -12.65 -6.92
CA ARG A 956 9.15 -13.71 -7.93
C ARG A 956 9.89 -14.98 -7.47
N LEU A 957 10.99 -14.84 -6.73
CA LEU A 957 11.83 -15.96 -6.28
C LEU A 957 11.57 -16.36 -4.81
N GLY A 958 10.74 -15.61 -4.09
CA GLY A 958 10.41 -15.87 -2.69
C GLY A 958 11.60 -15.72 -1.74
N VAL A 959 12.44 -14.71 -1.95
CA VAL A 959 13.65 -14.45 -1.15
C VAL A 959 13.51 -13.10 -0.44
N PRO A 960 13.61 -13.00 0.90
CA PRO A 960 13.53 -11.73 1.60
C PRO A 960 14.69 -10.79 1.22
N LEU A 961 14.40 -9.50 1.19
CA LEU A 961 15.34 -8.44 0.85
C LEU A 961 15.64 -7.58 2.08
N MET A 962 16.88 -7.62 2.56
CA MET A 962 17.42 -6.71 3.57
C MET A 962 18.13 -5.55 2.89
N LEU A 963 18.01 -4.34 3.45
CA LEU A 963 18.68 -3.15 2.92
C LEU A 963 19.53 -2.49 4.02
N ASP A 964 20.83 -2.40 3.79
CA ASP A 964 21.73 -1.62 4.65
C ASP A 964 21.41 -0.12 4.53
N VAL A 965 21.35 0.56 5.66
CA VAL A 965 20.96 1.96 5.73
C VAL A 965 22.15 2.84 5.32
N PRO A 966 21.93 3.91 4.51
CA PRO A 966 22.98 4.85 4.17
C PRO A 966 23.63 5.47 5.41
N GLN A 967 24.94 5.27 5.57
CA GLN A 967 25.69 5.84 6.67
C GLN A 967 25.63 7.37 6.68
N GLY A 968 25.39 7.97 7.84
CA GLY A 968 25.31 9.42 8.02
C GLY A 968 24.12 10.11 7.34
N ARG A 969 23.19 9.35 6.73
CA ARG A 969 22.01 9.87 6.01
C ARG A 969 20.70 9.13 6.34
N LEU A 970 20.62 8.51 7.52
CA LEU A 970 19.40 7.87 8.01
C LEU A 970 18.27 8.91 8.10
N ALA A 971 17.26 8.79 7.25
CA ALA A 971 16.13 9.70 7.13
C ALA A 971 14.80 8.93 7.14
N GLU A 972 13.81 9.41 7.90
CA GLU A 972 12.52 8.76 8.06
C GLU A 972 11.77 8.57 6.72
N ASP A 973 11.77 9.59 5.86
CA ASP A 973 11.10 9.51 4.54
C ASP A 973 11.75 8.45 3.64
N TRP A 974 13.08 8.31 3.69
CA TRP A 974 13.78 7.27 2.93
C TRP A 974 13.38 5.88 3.43
N VAL A 975 13.34 5.66 4.75
CA VAL A 975 12.91 4.39 5.34
C VAL A 975 11.50 4.04 4.86
N ARG A 976 10.56 4.99 4.94
CA ARG A 976 9.17 4.81 4.49
C ARG A 976 9.08 4.50 3.00
N ASP A 977 9.86 5.18 2.17
CA ASP A 977 9.87 4.92 0.72
C ASP A 977 10.43 3.53 0.38
N MET A 978 11.45 3.07 1.08
CA MET A 978 11.98 1.71 0.91
C MET A 978 11.01 0.64 1.42
N GLU A 979 10.33 0.87 2.54
CA GLU A 979 9.26 0.00 3.03
C GLU A 979 8.10 -0.10 2.03
N ARG A 980 7.68 1.03 1.43
CA ARG A 980 6.67 1.08 0.37
C ARG A 980 7.10 0.33 -0.87
N ALA A 981 8.38 0.43 -1.26
CA ALA A 981 8.93 -0.33 -2.36
C ALA A 981 8.82 -1.85 -2.08
N GLY A 982 8.95 -2.26 -0.81
CA GLY A 982 8.60 -3.59 -0.32
C GLY A 982 9.76 -4.41 0.23
N VAL A 983 10.79 -3.76 0.80
CA VAL A 983 11.87 -4.43 1.54
C VAL A 983 11.35 -5.20 2.76
N ASP A 984 12.17 -6.11 3.29
CA ASP A 984 11.78 -7.06 4.34
C ASP A 984 12.53 -6.87 5.66
N ALA A 985 13.66 -6.16 5.66
CA ALA A 985 14.43 -5.76 6.84
C ALA A 985 15.39 -4.62 6.50
N PHE A 986 15.94 -3.99 7.54
CA PHE A 986 17.03 -3.04 7.42
C PHE A 986 18.26 -3.52 8.20
N ALA A 987 19.45 -3.12 7.75
CA ALA A 987 20.69 -3.29 8.49
C ALA A 987 21.29 -1.93 8.86
N ILE A 988 21.93 -1.87 10.03
CA ILE A 988 22.85 -0.81 10.42
C ILE A 988 24.24 -1.43 10.47
N THR A 989 25.09 -1.09 9.52
CA THR A 989 26.49 -1.53 9.49
C THR A 989 27.43 -0.38 9.83
N THR A 990 28.25 -0.54 10.88
CA THR A 990 29.33 0.41 11.17
C THR A 990 30.48 0.22 10.19
N ASN A 991 30.97 1.31 9.59
CA ASN A 991 32.17 1.26 8.77
C ASN A 991 33.40 0.99 9.65
N ILE A 992 34.01 -0.17 9.46
CA ILE A 992 35.22 -0.60 10.17
C ILE A 992 36.43 0.32 9.91
N ASP A 993 36.47 1.03 8.78
CA ASP A 993 37.57 1.91 8.38
C ASP A 993 37.47 3.31 9.01
N LEU A 994 36.28 3.71 9.49
CA LEU A 994 36.09 4.98 10.21
C LEU A 994 36.58 4.92 11.68
N GLY A 995 36.99 3.74 12.15
CA GLY A 995 37.44 3.51 13.52
C GLY A 995 36.34 3.74 14.57
N VAL A 996 36.72 4.21 15.77
CA VAL A 996 35.81 4.44 16.92
C VAL A 996 35.01 5.76 16.81
N ALA A 997 35.24 6.55 15.76
CA ALA A 997 34.61 7.87 15.59
C ALA A 997 33.28 7.73 14.82
N GLY A 998 32.14 7.75 15.55
CA GLY A 998 30.80 7.74 14.95
C GLY A 998 29.69 7.51 15.98
N ASN A 999 28.43 7.66 15.56
CA ASN A 999 27.27 7.28 16.38
C ASN A 999 27.26 5.76 16.57
N HIS A 1000 27.08 5.29 17.80
CA HIS A 1000 27.06 3.87 18.10
C HIS A 1000 25.95 3.16 17.29
N PRO A 1001 26.21 1.99 16.67
CA PRO A 1001 25.25 1.33 15.79
C PRO A 1001 23.92 0.99 16.50
N LEU A 1002 23.97 0.66 17.79
CA LEU A 1002 22.78 0.44 18.61
C LEU A 1002 21.90 1.69 18.80
N ASP A 1003 22.47 2.91 18.78
CA ASP A 1003 21.71 4.17 18.86
C ASP A 1003 21.00 4.45 17.53
N GLN A 1004 21.67 4.20 16.41
CA GLN A 1004 21.06 4.33 15.08
C GLN A 1004 19.95 3.30 14.88
N ALA A 1005 20.15 2.07 15.36
CA ALA A 1005 19.14 1.03 15.34
C ALA A 1005 17.93 1.42 16.21
N GLU A 1006 18.15 2.04 17.37
CA GLU A 1006 17.07 2.55 18.22
C GLU A 1006 16.23 3.63 17.51
N LEU A 1007 16.91 4.58 16.84
CA LEU A 1007 16.24 5.59 16.03
C LEU A 1007 15.45 4.97 14.87
N LEU A 1008 16.07 4.07 14.11
CA LEU A 1008 15.43 3.38 12.98
C LEU A 1008 14.17 2.62 13.43
N ARG A 1009 14.26 1.88 14.55
CA ARG A 1009 13.12 1.15 15.11
C ARG A 1009 11.98 2.04 15.59
N SER A 1010 12.21 3.34 15.79
CA SER A 1010 11.14 4.30 16.05
C SER A 1010 10.29 4.60 14.82
N TRP A 1011 10.81 4.32 13.62
CA TRP A 1011 10.16 4.58 12.33
C TRP A 1011 9.65 3.31 11.63
N THR A 1012 10.33 2.17 11.79
CA THR A 1012 9.98 0.90 11.12
C THR A 1012 9.54 -0.20 12.10
N GLN A 1013 8.66 -1.08 11.61
CA GLN A 1013 8.32 -2.36 12.27
C GLN A 1013 9.01 -3.57 11.62
N LEU A 1014 9.83 -3.38 10.58
CA LEU A 1014 10.63 -4.44 10.00
C LEU A 1014 11.77 -4.85 10.96
N PRO A 1015 12.30 -6.08 10.82
CA PRO A 1015 13.50 -6.49 11.53
C PRO A 1015 14.67 -5.53 11.26
N VAL A 1016 15.42 -5.23 12.32
CA VAL A 1016 16.65 -4.43 12.25
C VAL A 1016 17.86 -5.29 12.61
N ALA A 1017 18.74 -5.50 11.65
CA ALA A 1017 20.05 -6.09 11.84
C ALA A 1017 21.07 -5.02 12.26
N VAL A 1018 22.00 -5.38 13.14
CA VAL A 1018 23.06 -4.45 13.60
C VAL A 1018 24.42 -5.14 13.55
N SER A 1019 25.35 -4.52 12.84
CA SER A 1019 26.76 -4.90 12.74
C SER A 1019 27.65 -3.78 13.27
N GLY A 1020 28.67 -4.11 14.06
CA GLY A 1020 29.45 -3.09 14.76
C GLY A 1020 30.75 -3.54 15.42
N GLY A 1021 31.27 -4.73 15.08
CA GLY A 1021 32.47 -5.27 15.75
C GLY A 1021 32.23 -5.80 17.15
N PHE A 1022 31.03 -6.32 17.43
CA PHE A 1022 30.64 -6.83 18.75
C PHE A 1022 31.42 -8.09 19.16
N GLU A 1023 31.68 -8.20 20.45
CA GLU A 1023 32.33 -9.36 21.08
C GLU A 1023 31.38 -10.13 22.02
N PRO A 1024 31.66 -11.40 22.35
CA PRO A 1024 30.85 -12.17 23.31
C PRO A 1024 30.70 -11.51 24.69
N THR A 1025 31.61 -10.60 25.05
CA THR A 1025 31.66 -9.90 26.33
C THR A 1025 30.89 -8.57 26.34
N ASP A 1026 30.35 -8.11 25.20
CA ASP A 1026 29.65 -6.83 25.08
C ASP A 1026 28.30 -6.83 25.81
N MET A 1027 28.32 -6.47 27.09
CA MET A 1027 27.11 -6.40 27.92
C MET A 1027 26.05 -5.44 27.37
N ILE A 1028 26.47 -4.38 26.66
CA ILE A 1028 25.56 -3.38 26.09
C ILE A 1028 24.60 -3.99 25.04
N VAL A 1029 25.06 -4.99 24.29
CA VAL A 1029 24.26 -5.70 23.29
C VAL A 1029 23.18 -6.55 23.97
N ARG A 1030 23.54 -7.19 25.08
CA ARG A 1030 22.62 -8.01 25.87
C ARG A 1030 21.50 -7.18 26.50
N ASP A 1031 21.82 -5.98 26.97
CA ASP A 1031 20.87 -5.17 27.74
C ASP A 1031 20.00 -4.27 26.84
N ARG A 1032 20.48 -3.90 25.63
CA ARG A 1032 19.66 -3.14 24.67
C ARG A 1032 18.69 -4.03 23.89
N ARG A 1033 17.52 -3.46 23.58
CA ARG A 1033 16.45 -4.08 22.75
C ARG A 1033 16.28 -3.38 21.39
N SER A 1034 17.27 -2.61 20.97
CA SER A 1034 17.22 -1.82 19.75
C SER A 1034 17.58 -2.61 18.48
N TRP A 1035 17.63 -3.93 18.54
CA TRP A 1035 18.03 -4.79 17.42
C TRP A 1035 17.29 -6.14 17.46
N ASP A 1036 17.18 -6.79 16.30
CA ASP A 1036 16.55 -8.09 16.11
C ASP A 1036 17.57 -9.16 15.68
N ILE A 1037 18.51 -8.77 14.81
CA ILE A 1037 19.60 -9.62 14.34
C ILE A 1037 20.93 -8.98 14.75
N LEU A 1038 21.74 -9.68 15.53
CA LEU A 1038 23.11 -9.27 15.84
C LEU A 1038 24.04 -9.90 14.82
N VAL A 1039 24.78 -9.08 14.07
CA VAL A 1039 25.75 -9.52 13.09
C VAL A 1039 27.15 -9.46 13.70
N VAL A 1040 27.86 -10.60 13.68
CA VAL A 1040 29.22 -10.72 14.22
C VAL A 1040 30.14 -11.38 13.19
N GLY A 1041 31.23 -10.69 12.83
CA GLY A 1041 32.26 -11.20 11.93
C GLY A 1041 33.50 -11.69 12.69
N ARG A 1042 34.53 -10.83 12.75
CA ARG A 1042 35.87 -11.14 13.32
C ARG A 1042 35.89 -11.74 14.72
N GLY A 1043 34.91 -11.42 15.58
CA GLY A 1043 34.77 -12.04 16.90
C GLY A 1043 34.59 -13.57 16.85
N VAL A 1044 34.22 -14.14 15.70
CA VAL A 1044 34.14 -15.58 15.45
C VAL A 1044 35.13 -16.01 14.36
N THR A 1045 35.19 -15.30 13.22
CA THR A 1045 35.98 -15.76 12.06
C THR A 1045 37.48 -15.77 12.31
N ASP A 1046 37.98 -14.88 13.18
CA ASP A 1046 39.40 -14.74 13.51
C ASP A 1046 39.74 -15.36 14.87
N ALA A 1047 38.77 -15.99 15.54
CA ALA A 1047 38.98 -16.64 16.82
C ALA A 1047 39.88 -17.88 16.67
N LEU A 1048 40.73 -18.13 17.67
CA LEU A 1048 41.54 -19.37 17.72
C LEU A 1048 40.66 -20.63 17.75
N ASP A 1049 39.48 -20.53 18.36
CA ASP A 1049 38.44 -21.55 18.37
C ASP A 1049 37.07 -20.93 18.02
N PRO A 1050 36.69 -20.93 16.72
CA PRO A 1050 35.41 -20.39 16.27
C PRO A 1050 34.18 -21.07 16.88
N VAL A 1051 34.27 -22.37 17.24
CA VAL A 1051 33.17 -23.11 17.85
C VAL A 1051 32.89 -22.57 19.24
N THR A 1052 33.95 -22.38 20.04
CA THR A 1052 33.81 -21.82 21.39
C THR A 1052 33.35 -20.37 21.33
N ALA A 1053 33.92 -19.54 20.45
CA ALA A 1053 33.50 -18.14 20.27
C ALA A 1053 32.01 -18.02 19.88
N ALA A 1054 31.54 -18.84 18.93
CA ALA A 1054 30.13 -18.86 18.53
C ALA A 1054 29.22 -19.34 19.68
N ARG A 1055 29.64 -20.35 20.45
CA ARG A 1055 28.88 -20.85 21.60
C ARG A 1055 28.75 -19.79 22.70
N ASP A 1056 29.83 -19.05 22.97
CA ASP A 1056 29.83 -17.98 23.95
C ASP A 1056 28.91 -16.83 23.51
N LEU A 1057 28.88 -16.49 22.22
CA LEU A 1057 27.93 -15.51 21.67
C LEU A 1057 26.47 -15.98 21.84
N VAL A 1058 26.17 -17.23 21.46
CA VAL A 1058 24.83 -17.82 21.63
C VAL A 1058 24.37 -17.77 23.09
N ALA A 1059 25.27 -18.08 24.02
CA ALA A 1059 25.01 -17.99 25.46
C ALA A 1059 24.80 -16.53 25.91
N SER A 1060 25.61 -15.58 25.44
CA SER A 1060 25.56 -14.16 25.83
C SER A 1060 24.27 -13.46 25.39
N VAL A 1061 23.77 -13.78 24.19
CA VAL A 1061 22.56 -13.19 23.61
C VAL A 1061 21.29 -13.70 24.29
N GLY A 1062 21.36 -14.86 24.93
CA GLY A 1062 20.23 -15.51 25.60
C GLY A 1062 19.16 -15.95 24.61
N LEU A 1063 19.54 -16.70 23.56
CA LEU A 1063 18.61 -17.27 22.59
C LEU A 1063 17.71 -18.32 23.27
N SER A 1064 16.61 -17.87 23.87
CA SER A 1064 15.59 -18.74 24.48
C SER A 1064 14.70 -19.37 23.40
N GLY A 1065 14.93 -20.65 23.11
CA GLY A 1065 13.99 -21.51 22.40
C GLY A 1065 14.27 -21.69 20.90
N ARG A 1066 14.26 -22.95 20.46
CA ARG A 1066 14.38 -23.37 19.04
C ARG A 1066 13.36 -22.61 18.18
N MET A 1067 13.79 -21.99 17.08
CA MET A 1067 12.88 -21.69 15.98
C MET A 1067 12.29 -23.02 15.47
N PRO A 1068 10.97 -23.08 15.18
CA PRO A 1068 10.35 -24.28 14.60
C PRO A 1068 10.88 -24.59 13.21
#